data_AF-A0A1E5A885-F1
#
_entry.id   AF-A0A1E5A885-F1
#
_cell.length_a   1.000
_cell.length_b   1.000
_cell.length_c   1.000
_cell.angle_alpha   90.00
_cell.angle_beta   90.00
_cell.angle_gamma   90.00
#
_symmetry.space_group_name_H-M   'P 1'
#
loop_
_entity.id
_entity.type
_entity.pdbx_description
1 polymer ?
#
loop_
_entity_poly.entity_id
_entity_poly.type
_entity_poly.pdbx_seq_one_letter_code
_entity_poly.pdbx_strand_id
1 'polypeptide(L)'
;MALAFSTRFGTDDMIFGTDLRDLEVAVQNGQATLYAINGLNGGISRWQLPGNGGGPQLAGQQLHSQASLRTGNFELAETGGELRLVQEGTSGGLGYYALGSGGSPGSRQQDSLTGADAGGLGAVAVLQLTGGKSAVYAVGQSGGALQGWRLDADGAVQARTGLGGGSASYSLEPAALLATVETAGGPVLLAAEAGGLRGYNVDETTGALTPGVVLGPEQGLSVSGITALEGFEMDGTAWALLGAAGSSSLTLVQVDAAGGLQFRAQLHDTAMTRFGGVSALETVQAGEHLLVLAAGNDGGLSLFTLTAGGVLIHVQSLEHMPGLGLQNVTALEAVVVGGQLQVFAASGAEGGISRFTLPLAELGVVRQAAAGDARLEGSAVNDVLEGGAGAADLYGHAGDDVLVSGAGGGRLEGGAGADAFVINPAAERVTVRDFTPGEDRLDLSLFEGLYSAVQLEAGSRSTGMVLQAGETTMVLTSADGVPLELEDVFGPDLRFAFPERQGTGERLPGGSFYGSSGADRLEGTGGDDQLSGGGGNDRLAGGSGADSLEGGTGNDLLSGGTGSDTLAGGSGGDSLNGGDGGDRLKGGSGADSLKGGTGNDLLSGGSGGDTLEGGSGRDSLKGQGGDDVLKGGSGADRLSGGGGGDSLKGGSGQDRLKGQSGKDLLSGSGGSDTLEGGSGRDSLKGGGGEDRLVGGKGNDWLSGGGGGDVFVFARSHGRDSIADFRPGRDLIDLEAAAADRFADLEISGQSGGTLIKTGSGKVFLEDLARGRLDADDFLF
;
A
#
# COMPACT_ATOMS: atom_id res chain seq x y z
N MET A 1 -19.86 -21.57 -15.40
CA MET A 1 -18.79 -20.73 -15.98
C MET A 1 -17.70 -20.60 -14.94
N ALA A 2 -16.69 -21.49 -14.96
CA ALA A 2 -15.74 -21.59 -13.85
C ALA A 2 -14.27 -21.56 -14.28
N LEU A 3 -13.49 -20.67 -13.68
CA LEU A 3 -12.03 -20.68 -13.78
C LEU A 3 -11.47 -21.87 -13.01
N ALA A 4 -10.64 -22.65 -13.69
CA ALA A 4 -9.90 -23.75 -13.10
C ALA A 4 -8.41 -23.42 -13.03
N PHE A 5 -7.80 -23.61 -11.85
CA PHE A 5 -6.35 -23.56 -11.72
C PHE A 5 -5.72 -24.65 -12.57
N SER A 6 -4.74 -24.26 -13.39
CA SER A 6 -4.07 -25.15 -14.33
C SER A 6 -2.65 -25.47 -13.87
N THR A 7 -1.83 -24.43 -13.66
CA THR A 7 -0.41 -24.58 -13.36
C THR A 7 0.16 -23.31 -12.75
N ARG A 8 1.30 -23.45 -12.08
CA ARG A 8 2.17 -22.33 -11.69
C ARG A 8 3.52 -22.48 -12.39
N PHE A 9 4.11 -21.37 -12.82
CA PHE A 9 5.40 -21.36 -13.53
C PHE A 9 6.22 -20.11 -13.20
N GLY A 10 7.50 -20.11 -13.59
CA GLY A 10 8.43 -19.01 -13.28
C GLY A 10 8.98 -19.02 -11.85
N THR A 11 8.60 -19.99 -11.02
CA THR A 11 9.03 -20.17 -9.61
C THR A 11 10.48 -20.62 -9.44
N ASP A 12 11.03 -21.35 -10.42
CA ASP A 12 12.29 -22.09 -10.26
C ASP A 12 13.53 -21.20 -10.39
N ASP A 13 13.36 -19.97 -10.85
CA ASP A 13 14.41 -18.97 -10.99
C ASP A 13 14.25 -17.92 -9.89
N MET A 14 14.96 -18.08 -8.76
CA MET A 14 14.84 -17.15 -7.62
C MET A 14 15.19 -15.69 -7.96
N ILE A 15 15.84 -15.44 -9.11
CA ILE A 15 16.17 -14.07 -9.54
C ILE A 15 14.96 -13.42 -10.21
N PHE A 16 14.20 -14.18 -11.00
CA PHE A 16 13.06 -13.65 -11.77
C PHE A 16 11.69 -13.93 -11.16
N GLY A 17 11.55 -15.03 -10.43
CA GLY A 17 10.28 -15.48 -9.90
C GLY A 17 9.70 -14.51 -8.88
N THR A 18 10.52 -13.77 -8.15
CA THR A 18 10.08 -12.84 -7.10
C THR A 18 10.04 -11.40 -7.60
N ASP A 19 9.16 -10.56 -7.05
CA ASP A 19 9.03 -9.13 -7.42
C ASP A 19 8.59 -8.92 -8.89
N LEU A 20 7.67 -9.77 -9.36
CA LEU A 20 6.98 -9.55 -10.63
C LEU A 20 6.05 -8.34 -10.47
N ARG A 21 6.28 -7.31 -11.28
CA ARG A 21 5.57 -6.03 -11.19
C ARG A 21 4.45 -5.90 -12.18
N ASP A 22 4.58 -6.59 -13.32
CA ASP A 22 3.70 -6.37 -14.44
C ASP A 22 3.66 -7.59 -15.37
N LEU A 23 2.53 -7.79 -16.03
CA LEU A 23 2.26 -8.85 -17.00
C LEU A 23 1.61 -8.23 -18.23
N GLU A 24 2.03 -8.69 -19.40
CA GLU A 24 1.53 -8.16 -20.68
C GLU A 24 1.38 -9.30 -21.69
N VAL A 25 0.27 -9.38 -22.43
CA VAL A 25 0.09 -10.37 -23.51
C VAL A 25 0.03 -9.73 -24.89
N ALA A 26 1.01 -10.07 -25.73
CA ALA A 26 0.96 -9.73 -27.15
C ALA A 26 0.47 -10.90 -27.99
N VAL A 27 -0.46 -10.63 -28.91
CA VAL A 27 -0.87 -11.58 -29.95
C VAL A 27 -0.36 -11.09 -31.32
N GLN A 28 0.63 -11.80 -31.88
CA GLN A 28 1.21 -11.47 -33.18
C GLN A 28 1.07 -12.66 -34.13
N ASN A 29 0.45 -12.44 -35.30
CA ASN A 29 0.24 -13.49 -36.32
C ASN A 29 -0.43 -14.76 -35.76
N GLY A 30 -1.35 -14.60 -34.80
CA GLY A 30 -2.07 -15.70 -34.14
C GLY A 30 -1.24 -16.45 -33.07
N GLN A 31 -0.02 -16.01 -32.78
CA GLN A 31 0.80 -16.54 -31.69
C GLN A 31 0.74 -15.57 -30.50
N ALA A 32 0.21 -16.03 -29.37
CA ALA A 32 0.20 -15.27 -28.13
C ALA A 32 1.52 -15.47 -27.36
N THR A 33 2.02 -14.38 -26.78
CA THR A 33 3.24 -14.34 -25.97
C THR A 33 2.95 -13.55 -24.70
N LEU A 34 3.13 -14.18 -23.55
CA LEU A 34 3.07 -13.53 -22.24
C LEU A 34 4.46 -12.97 -21.91
N TYR A 35 4.51 -11.72 -21.47
CA TYR A 35 5.67 -11.06 -20.89
C TYR A 35 5.44 -10.89 -19.40
N ALA A 36 6.52 -11.04 -18.63
CA ALA A 36 6.53 -10.65 -17.23
C ALA A 36 7.76 -9.81 -16.94
N ILE A 37 7.55 -8.77 -16.15
CA ILE A 37 8.59 -7.82 -15.76
C ILE A 37 8.92 -7.98 -14.29
N ASN A 38 10.22 -7.97 -14.01
CA ASN A 38 10.75 -8.07 -12.66
C ASN A 38 11.29 -6.70 -12.19
N GLY A 39 10.86 -6.26 -11.01
CA GLY A 39 11.29 -5.00 -10.40
C GLY A 39 12.71 -5.03 -9.80
N LEU A 40 13.21 -6.20 -9.46
CA LEU A 40 14.53 -6.47 -8.90
C LEU A 40 15.58 -6.61 -10.01
N ASN A 41 16.33 -5.53 -10.26
CA ASN A 41 17.35 -5.36 -11.31
C ASN A 41 16.82 -5.12 -12.74
N GLY A 42 15.51 -5.17 -12.97
CA GLY A 42 14.93 -4.94 -14.28
C GLY A 42 15.19 -6.08 -15.26
N GLY A 43 14.15 -6.79 -15.65
CA GLY A 43 14.29 -7.81 -16.69
C GLY A 43 12.95 -8.25 -17.25
N ILE A 44 12.99 -8.80 -18.46
CA ILE A 44 11.81 -9.27 -19.19
C ILE A 44 11.96 -10.77 -19.39
N SER A 45 11.01 -11.53 -18.84
CA SER A 45 10.82 -12.95 -19.17
C SER A 45 9.63 -13.10 -20.10
N ARG A 46 9.68 -14.05 -21.02
CA ARG A 46 8.58 -14.29 -21.95
C ARG A 46 8.27 -15.77 -22.15
N TRP A 47 6.98 -16.05 -22.29
CA TRP A 47 6.46 -17.39 -22.54
C TRP A 47 5.59 -17.38 -23.78
N GLN A 48 5.87 -18.31 -24.70
CA GLN A 48 4.95 -18.59 -25.78
C GLN A 48 3.76 -19.36 -25.24
N LEU A 49 2.56 -18.91 -25.61
CA LEU A 49 1.30 -19.56 -25.26
C LEU A 49 0.88 -20.45 -26.44
N PRO A 50 0.94 -21.78 -26.30
CA PRO A 50 0.61 -22.69 -27.40
C PRO A 50 -0.83 -22.49 -27.90
N GLY A 51 -1.00 -22.39 -29.22
CA GLY A 51 -2.31 -22.26 -29.85
C GLY A 51 -3.26 -23.46 -29.66
N ASN A 52 -2.79 -24.56 -29.06
CA ASN A 52 -3.60 -25.71 -28.66
C ASN A 52 -4.06 -25.66 -27.19
N GLY A 53 -3.82 -24.54 -26.48
CA GLY A 53 -4.16 -24.38 -25.06
C GLY A 53 -3.18 -25.06 -24.10
N GLY A 54 -2.07 -25.62 -24.59
CA GLY A 54 -1.03 -26.24 -23.74
C GLY A 54 -0.38 -25.24 -22.76
N GLY A 55 0.41 -25.77 -21.81
CA GLY A 55 1.11 -24.96 -20.80
C GLY A 55 2.06 -23.91 -21.41
N PRO A 56 2.29 -22.76 -20.75
CA PRO A 56 3.21 -21.73 -21.25
C PRO A 56 4.64 -22.28 -21.40
N GLN A 57 5.32 -21.91 -22.49
CA GLN A 57 6.68 -22.37 -22.79
C GLN A 57 7.66 -21.21 -22.71
N LEU A 58 8.65 -21.29 -21.82
CA LEU A 58 9.65 -20.22 -21.68
C LEU A 58 10.40 -20.03 -23.01
N ALA A 59 10.23 -18.85 -23.61
CA ALA A 59 10.75 -18.52 -24.94
C ALA A 59 12.03 -17.67 -24.88
N GLY A 60 12.30 -17.05 -23.73
CA GLY A 60 13.54 -16.33 -23.48
C GLY A 60 13.45 -15.43 -22.25
N GLN A 61 14.61 -15.02 -21.77
CA GLN A 61 14.75 -14.07 -20.68
C GLN A 61 15.83 -13.07 -21.05
N GLN A 62 15.59 -11.81 -20.72
CA GLN A 62 16.54 -10.72 -20.87
C GLN A 62 16.72 -10.06 -19.50
N LEU A 63 17.85 -10.37 -18.85
CA LEU A 63 18.28 -9.75 -17.60
C LEU A 63 19.06 -8.47 -17.89
N HIS A 64 18.77 -7.38 -17.18
CA HIS A 64 19.68 -6.25 -17.16
C HIS A 64 20.85 -6.54 -16.21
N SER A 65 22.06 -6.19 -16.65
CA SER A 65 23.31 -6.44 -15.92
C SER A 65 23.57 -5.45 -14.78
N GLN A 66 22.68 -4.48 -14.56
CA GLN A 66 22.84 -3.42 -13.56
C GLN A 66 21.65 -3.37 -12.59
N ALA A 67 21.95 -3.52 -11.30
CA ALA A 67 20.99 -3.42 -10.19
C ALA A 67 20.33 -2.03 -10.03
N SER A 68 20.77 -1.02 -10.79
CA SER A 68 20.30 0.37 -10.70
C SER A 68 19.12 0.70 -11.61
N LEU A 69 18.63 -0.24 -12.43
CA LEU A 69 17.41 -0.06 -13.21
C LEU A 69 16.23 -0.65 -12.42
N ARG A 70 15.68 0.12 -11.49
CA ARG A 70 14.28 -0.10 -11.09
C ARG A 70 13.44 0.21 -12.33
N THR A 71 12.77 -0.79 -12.87
CA THR A 71 11.88 -0.64 -14.02
C THR A 71 10.48 -0.39 -13.47
N GLY A 72 9.82 0.69 -13.93
CA GLY A 72 8.39 0.85 -13.68
C GLY A 72 7.59 -0.15 -14.51
N ASN A 73 6.28 0.07 -14.60
CA ASN A 73 5.38 -0.78 -15.37
C ASN A 73 5.69 -0.65 -16.87
N PHE A 74 5.17 -1.60 -17.64
CA PHE A 74 5.20 -1.55 -19.09
C PHE A 74 3.79 -1.37 -19.62
N GLU A 75 3.73 -1.02 -20.90
CA GLU A 75 2.49 -1.01 -21.66
C GLU A 75 2.78 -1.58 -23.05
N LEU A 76 1.91 -2.46 -23.54
CA LEU A 76 1.94 -2.86 -24.94
C LEU A 76 1.32 -1.77 -25.82
N ALA A 77 2.11 -1.26 -26.77
CA ALA A 77 1.65 -0.26 -27.70
C ALA A 77 2.09 -0.53 -29.14
N GLU A 78 1.17 -0.43 -30.09
CA GLU A 78 1.54 -0.35 -31.50
C GLU A 78 2.04 1.07 -31.78
N THR A 79 3.24 1.22 -32.34
CA THR A 79 3.73 2.54 -32.74
C THR A 79 4.45 2.42 -34.08
N GLY A 80 3.93 3.15 -35.06
CA GLY A 80 4.41 3.07 -36.44
C GLY A 80 4.19 1.72 -37.12
N GLY A 81 3.08 1.04 -36.79
CA GLY A 81 2.75 -0.28 -37.35
C GLY A 81 3.57 -1.45 -36.78
N GLU A 82 4.38 -1.20 -35.75
CA GLU A 82 5.13 -2.22 -35.02
C GLU A 82 4.70 -2.23 -33.55
N LEU A 83 4.47 -3.42 -32.99
CA LEU A 83 4.17 -3.59 -31.57
C LEU A 83 5.44 -3.37 -30.74
N ARG A 84 5.33 -2.59 -29.67
CA ARG A 84 6.43 -2.26 -28.77
C ARG A 84 6.00 -2.47 -27.31
N LEU A 85 6.95 -2.93 -26.50
CA LEU A 85 6.85 -2.85 -25.04
C LEU A 85 7.41 -1.50 -24.61
N VAL A 86 6.53 -0.60 -24.18
CA VAL A 86 6.87 0.74 -23.69
C VAL A 86 7.16 0.65 -22.20
N GLN A 87 8.20 1.31 -21.74
CA GLN A 87 8.70 1.23 -20.36
C GLN A 87 8.65 2.59 -19.67
N GLU A 88 8.12 2.62 -18.45
CA GLU A 88 8.22 3.75 -17.53
C GLU A 88 9.68 4.01 -17.11
N GLY A 89 10.14 5.27 -17.26
CA GLY A 89 11.55 5.65 -17.15
C GLY A 89 11.87 6.64 -16.03
N THR A 90 13.04 6.46 -15.39
CA THR A 90 13.55 7.30 -14.28
C THR A 90 14.32 8.56 -14.70
N SER A 91 14.39 8.87 -16.01
CA SER A 91 15.25 9.96 -16.54
C SER A 91 14.62 10.82 -17.64
N GLY A 92 13.29 11.02 -17.61
CA GLY A 92 12.60 11.96 -18.51
C GLY A 92 12.60 11.56 -19.99
N GLY A 93 12.66 10.27 -20.32
CA GLY A 93 12.58 9.75 -21.69
C GLY A 93 11.77 8.46 -21.76
N LEU A 94 11.25 8.15 -22.96
CA LEU A 94 10.46 6.95 -23.23
C LEU A 94 11.41 5.80 -23.57
N GLY A 95 11.48 4.79 -22.69
CA GLY A 95 12.17 3.54 -23.01
C GLY A 95 11.22 2.61 -23.75
N TYR A 96 11.70 1.86 -24.75
CA TYR A 96 10.87 0.82 -25.38
C TYR A 96 11.70 -0.29 -26.03
N TYR A 97 11.02 -1.40 -26.29
CA TYR A 97 11.52 -2.55 -27.04
C TYR A 97 10.59 -2.82 -28.22
N ALA A 98 11.11 -2.69 -29.45
CA ALA A 98 10.40 -3.19 -30.62
C ALA A 98 10.28 -4.72 -30.55
N LEU A 99 9.08 -5.24 -30.77
CA LEU A 99 8.82 -6.68 -30.74
C LEU A 99 8.95 -7.27 -32.14
N GLY A 100 10.02 -8.03 -32.35
CA GLY A 100 10.23 -8.80 -33.57
C GLY A 100 9.25 -9.97 -33.71
N SER A 101 9.22 -10.60 -34.88
CA SER A 101 8.35 -11.75 -35.17
C SER A 101 8.41 -12.84 -34.08
N GLY A 102 7.26 -13.20 -33.52
CA GLY A 102 7.15 -14.16 -32.42
C GLY A 102 7.45 -13.55 -31.05
N GLY A 103 7.28 -12.23 -30.91
CA GLY A 103 7.33 -11.53 -29.64
C GLY A 103 8.74 -11.39 -29.03
N SER A 104 9.80 -11.34 -29.83
CA SER A 104 11.16 -11.16 -29.29
C SER A 104 11.46 -9.69 -29.06
N PRO A 105 11.73 -9.24 -27.82
CA PRO A 105 12.17 -7.87 -27.60
C PRO A 105 13.52 -7.66 -28.26
N GLY A 106 13.62 -6.60 -29.07
CA GLY A 106 14.88 -6.14 -29.65
C GLY A 106 15.77 -5.47 -28.62
N SER A 107 16.77 -4.72 -29.09
CA SER A 107 17.58 -3.87 -28.22
C SER A 107 16.74 -2.73 -27.65
N ARG A 108 16.86 -2.45 -26.34
CA ARG A 108 16.21 -1.30 -25.70
C ARG A 108 16.56 -0.02 -26.46
N GLN A 109 15.55 0.68 -26.94
CA GLN A 109 15.65 2.04 -27.47
C GLN A 109 15.19 3.03 -26.40
N GLN A 110 15.66 4.27 -26.52
CA GLN A 110 15.24 5.34 -25.64
C GLN A 110 15.09 6.64 -26.43
N ASP A 111 13.89 7.19 -26.43
CA ASP A 111 13.62 8.47 -27.06
C ASP A 111 13.55 9.57 -26.00
N SER A 112 14.18 10.71 -26.33
CA SER A 112 14.13 11.89 -25.47
C SER A 112 12.76 12.56 -25.60
N LEU A 113 11.96 12.50 -24.54
CA LEU A 113 10.70 13.23 -24.47
C LEU A 113 10.98 14.68 -24.10
N THR A 114 11.17 15.53 -25.12
CA THR A 114 11.51 16.94 -24.88
C THR A 114 10.47 17.60 -23.96
N GLY A 115 10.97 18.20 -22.88
CA GLY A 115 10.20 18.88 -21.82
C GLY A 115 9.59 17.96 -20.76
N ALA A 116 9.82 16.63 -20.83
CA ALA A 116 9.31 15.70 -19.83
C ALA A 116 9.79 16.05 -18.43
N ASP A 117 8.99 15.70 -17.43
CA ASP A 117 9.34 15.94 -16.04
C ASP A 117 10.65 15.25 -15.67
N ALA A 118 11.54 16.00 -15.04
CA ALA A 118 12.86 15.51 -14.66
C ALA A 118 12.81 14.39 -13.60
N GLY A 119 11.68 14.24 -12.90
CA GLY A 119 11.43 13.22 -11.89
C GLY A 119 11.07 11.84 -12.45
N GLY A 120 10.91 11.69 -13.78
CA GLY A 120 10.51 10.42 -14.41
C GLY A 120 9.01 10.34 -14.71
N LEU A 121 8.63 9.31 -15.48
CA LEU A 121 7.24 9.02 -15.85
C LEU A 121 6.65 8.02 -14.84
N GLY A 122 5.47 8.33 -14.30
CA GLY A 122 4.61 7.38 -13.57
C GLY A 122 3.74 6.66 -14.59
N ALA A 123 2.43 6.68 -14.40
CA ALA A 123 1.48 6.06 -15.34
C ALA A 123 1.67 6.58 -16.77
N VAL A 124 1.65 5.66 -17.73
CA VAL A 124 1.69 5.89 -19.18
C VAL A 124 0.40 5.36 -19.80
N ALA A 125 -0.03 5.99 -20.90
CA ALA A 125 -1.09 5.48 -21.76
C ALA A 125 -0.72 5.76 -23.22
N VAL A 126 -0.91 4.78 -24.11
CA VAL A 126 -0.65 4.95 -25.55
C VAL A 126 -1.92 4.80 -26.37
N LEU A 127 -2.15 5.77 -27.26
CA LEU A 127 -3.33 5.83 -28.12
C LEU A 127 -2.94 5.84 -29.61
N GLN A 128 -3.67 5.11 -30.44
CA GLN A 128 -3.58 5.26 -31.89
C GLN A 128 -4.24 6.54 -32.38
N LEU A 129 -3.58 7.22 -33.32
CA LEU A 129 -4.09 8.39 -34.01
C LEU A 129 -4.30 8.07 -35.49
N THR A 130 -5.06 8.93 -36.15
CA THR A 130 -5.29 8.84 -37.60
C THR A 130 -3.97 8.93 -38.39
N GLY A 131 -3.91 8.16 -39.49
CA GLY A 131 -2.75 8.15 -40.39
C GLY A 131 -1.55 7.35 -39.89
N GLY A 132 -1.78 6.35 -39.02
CA GLY A 132 -0.75 5.44 -38.50
C GLY A 132 0.17 6.06 -37.45
N LYS A 133 -0.24 7.20 -36.88
CA LYS A 133 0.48 7.90 -35.81
C LYS A 133 0.00 7.40 -34.46
N SER A 134 0.72 7.76 -33.40
CA SER A 134 0.29 7.45 -32.03
C SER A 134 0.51 8.65 -31.11
N ALA A 135 -0.17 8.69 -29.98
CA ALA A 135 0.10 9.62 -28.90
C ALA A 135 0.47 8.84 -27.64
N VAL A 136 1.49 9.31 -26.93
CA VAL A 136 1.89 8.79 -25.61
C VAL A 136 1.56 9.87 -24.60
N TYR A 137 0.80 9.51 -23.57
CA TYR A 137 0.49 10.35 -22.43
C TYR A 137 1.16 9.78 -21.18
N ALA A 138 1.59 10.66 -20.29
CA ALA A 138 2.18 10.24 -19.03
C ALA A 138 1.96 11.26 -17.92
N VAL A 139 1.92 10.78 -16.68
CA VAL A 139 1.89 11.61 -15.47
C VAL A 139 3.28 11.62 -14.82
N GLY A 140 3.81 12.79 -14.47
CA GLY A 140 5.13 12.89 -13.83
C GLY A 140 5.14 12.36 -12.38
N GLN A 141 6.10 11.50 -12.02
CA GLN A 141 6.16 10.83 -10.70
C GLN A 141 6.26 11.77 -9.50
N SER A 142 6.89 12.94 -9.66
CA SER A 142 7.13 13.89 -8.56
C SER A 142 6.20 15.09 -8.58
N GLY A 143 5.62 15.39 -9.74
CA GLY A 143 4.91 16.66 -9.99
C GLY A 143 3.46 16.48 -10.45
N GLY A 144 3.04 15.26 -10.78
CA GLY A 144 1.69 14.97 -11.24
C GLY A 144 1.31 15.62 -12.57
N ALA A 145 2.26 16.16 -13.34
CA ALA A 145 1.94 16.83 -14.58
C ALA A 145 1.55 15.79 -15.65
N LEU A 146 0.31 15.86 -16.15
CA LEU A 146 -0.13 15.11 -17.31
C LEU A 146 0.41 15.77 -18.58
N GLN A 147 1.22 15.02 -19.33
CA GLN A 147 1.92 15.47 -20.52
C GLN A 147 1.68 14.49 -21.67
N GLY A 148 1.70 14.99 -22.91
CA GLY A 148 1.48 14.18 -24.10
C GLY A 148 2.52 14.45 -25.19
N TRP A 149 2.87 13.42 -25.94
CA TRP A 149 3.73 13.49 -27.12
C TRP A 149 3.13 12.74 -28.29
N ARG A 150 3.24 13.30 -29.49
CA ARG A 150 2.83 12.63 -30.73
C ARG A 150 4.02 11.94 -31.38
N LEU A 151 3.80 10.71 -31.78
CA LEU A 151 4.70 9.87 -32.54
C LEU A 151 4.25 9.85 -34.01
N ASP A 152 5.18 9.82 -34.95
CA ASP A 152 4.86 9.60 -36.36
C ASP A 152 4.59 8.11 -36.68
N ALA A 153 4.38 7.82 -37.96
CA ALA A 153 4.14 6.48 -38.46
C ALA A 153 5.38 5.57 -38.46
N ASP A 154 6.54 6.08 -38.06
CA ASP A 154 7.74 5.25 -37.79
C ASP A 154 7.97 5.13 -36.26
N GLY A 155 7.05 5.69 -35.45
CA GLY A 155 7.10 5.71 -34.00
C GLY A 155 8.15 6.67 -33.42
N ALA A 156 8.63 7.65 -34.19
CA ALA A 156 9.55 8.67 -33.72
C ALA A 156 8.79 9.85 -33.10
N VAL A 157 9.29 10.37 -31.99
CA VAL A 157 8.68 11.51 -31.27
C VAL A 157 8.79 12.80 -32.09
N GLN A 158 7.66 13.38 -32.48
CA GLN A 158 7.62 14.55 -33.37
C GLN A 158 7.36 15.88 -32.64
N ALA A 159 6.43 15.89 -31.69
CA ALA A 159 6.03 17.12 -30.99
C ALA A 159 5.27 16.81 -29.68
N ARG A 160 5.21 17.79 -28.77
CA ARG A 160 4.27 17.75 -27.65
C ARG A 160 2.83 17.85 -28.16
N THR A 161 1.94 17.08 -27.57
CA THR A 161 0.51 17.13 -27.83
C THR A 161 -0.27 17.52 -26.57
N GLY A 162 0.17 18.63 -25.96
CA GLY A 162 -0.49 19.23 -24.80
C GLY A 162 -1.77 19.99 -25.18
N LEU A 163 -2.29 20.77 -24.23
CA LEU A 163 -3.58 21.49 -24.32
C LEU A 163 -3.83 22.12 -25.70
N GLY A 164 -4.89 21.72 -26.39
CA GLY A 164 -5.29 22.32 -27.69
C GLY A 164 -4.18 22.38 -28.75
N GLY A 165 -3.17 21.49 -28.67
CA GLY A 165 -2.02 21.45 -29.58
C GLY A 165 -0.80 22.27 -29.11
N GLY A 166 -0.78 22.74 -27.86
CA GLY A 166 0.31 23.52 -27.25
C GLY A 166 1.25 22.71 -26.34
N SER A 167 2.12 23.41 -25.60
CA SER A 167 3.10 22.80 -24.67
C SER A 167 2.66 22.74 -23.20
N ALA A 168 1.42 23.12 -22.91
CA ALA A 168 0.87 23.18 -21.55
C ALA A 168 0.41 21.80 -21.05
N SER A 169 0.46 21.59 -19.73
CA SER A 169 0.11 20.35 -19.01
C SER A 169 -1.10 20.55 -18.10
N TYR A 170 -1.80 19.46 -17.76
CA TYR A 170 -2.70 19.42 -16.61
C TYR A 170 -1.92 19.03 -15.36
N SER A 171 -2.34 19.50 -14.18
CA SER A 171 -1.86 18.97 -12.91
C SER A 171 -2.84 17.92 -12.44
N LEU A 172 -2.35 16.70 -12.29
CA LEU A 172 -3.00 15.60 -11.59
C LEU A 172 -2.25 15.35 -10.29
N GLU A 173 -2.76 14.43 -9.48
CA GLU A 173 -1.99 13.84 -8.38
C GLU A 173 -0.87 12.92 -8.90
N PRO A 174 0.30 12.84 -8.22
CA PRO A 174 1.42 12.01 -8.67
C PRO A 174 1.13 10.51 -8.80
N ALA A 175 0.11 10.00 -8.09
CA ALA A 175 -0.32 8.60 -8.11
C ALA A 175 -1.46 8.32 -9.11
N ALA A 176 -1.75 9.25 -10.01
CA ALA A 176 -2.85 9.08 -10.95
C ALA A 176 -2.59 7.92 -11.93
N LEU A 177 -3.65 7.16 -12.23
CA LEU A 177 -3.65 6.09 -13.24
C LEU A 177 -4.18 6.64 -14.56
N LEU A 178 -3.72 6.07 -15.68
CA LEU A 178 -4.20 6.41 -17.02
C LEU A 178 -4.76 5.17 -17.71
N ALA A 179 -5.82 5.36 -18.49
CA ALA A 179 -6.35 4.37 -19.43
C ALA A 179 -6.90 5.09 -20.66
N THR A 180 -7.12 4.36 -21.76
CA THR A 180 -7.76 4.91 -22.95
C THR A 180 -9.01 4.14 -23.31
N VAL A 181 -9.97 4.81 -23.95
CA VAL A 181 -11.16 4.14 -24.48
C VAL A 181 -11.61 4.83 -25.76
N GLU A 182 -12.03 4.05 -26.74
CA GLU A 182 -12.61 4.55 -27.98
C GLU A 182 -14.10 4.81 -27.80
N THR A 183 -14.59 5.95 -28.28
CA THR A 183 -16.02 6.29 -28.28
C THR A 183 -16.48 6.58 -29.70
N ALA A 184 -17.80 6.60 -29.92
CA ALA A 184 -18.36 6.99 -31.22
C ALA A 184 -18.01 8.43 -31.65
N GLY A 185 -17.60 9.32 -30.74
CA GLY A 185 -17.14 10.67 -31.05
C GLY A 185 -15.62 10.83 -31.07
N GLY A 186 -14.88 9.73 -30.91
CA GLY A 186 -13.43 9.68 -30.90
C GLY A 186 -12.85 9.21 -29.55
N PRO A 187 -11.52 9.10 -29.48
CA PRO A 187 -10.82 8.56 -28.33
C PRO A 187 -10.85 9.48 -27.11
N VAL A 188 -10.92 8.86 -25.94
CA VAL A 188 -10.90 9.52 -24.64
C VAL A 188 -9.76 8.95 -23.81
N LEU A 189 -8.93 9.85 -23.27
CA LEU A 189 -7.96 9.52 -22.22
C LEU A 189 -8.66 9.66 -20.86
N LEU A 190 -8.61 8.62 -20.06
CA LEU A 190 -9.13 8.57 -18.71
C LEU A 190 -7.97 8.74 -17.72
N ALA A 191 -8.19 9.56 -16.69
CA ALA A 191 -7.25 9.72 -15.59
C ALA A 191 -7.98 9.56 -14.25
N ALA A 192 -7.52 8.61 -13.43
CA ALA A 192 -8.05 8.41 -12.09
C ALA A 192 -7.08 8.99 -11.05
N GLU A 193 -7.60 9.80 -10.13
CA GLU A 193 -6.89 10.45 -9.02
C GLU A 193 -7.51 10.00 -7.69
N ALA A 194 -6.91 10.28 -6.52
CA ALA A 194 -7.46 9.82 -5.23
C ALA A 194 -8.91 10.27 -5.00
N GLY A 195 -9.31 11.40 -5.60
CA GLY A 195 -10.65 11.99 -5.51
C GLY A 195 -11.61 11.71 -6.68
N GLY A 196 -11.26 10.91 -7.69
CA GLY A 196 -12.21 10.51 -8.73
C GLY A 196 -11.64 10.29 -10.14
N LEU A 197 -12.54 10.22 -11.13
CA LEU A 197 -12.22 9.96 -12.54
C LEU A 197 -12.40 11.23 -13.38
N ARG A 198 -11.48 11.47 -14.32
CA ARG A 198 -11.53 12.56 -15.28
C ARG A 198 -11.35 12.05 -16.70
N GLY A 199 -12.20 12.51 -17.60
CA GLY A 199 -12.06 12.25 -19.04
C GLY A 199 -11.40 13.41 -19.77
N TYR A 200 -10.59 13.10 -20.78
CA TYR A 200 -10.03 14.05 -21.73
C TYR A 200 -10.33 13.58 -23.16
N ASN A 201 -11.07 14.39 -23.92
CA ASN A 201 -11.25 14.14 -25.34
C ASN A 201 -9.94 14.34 -26.07
N VAL A 202 -9.59 13.39 -26.92
CA VAL A 202 -8.35 13.40 -27.70
C VAL A 202 -8.67 13.77 -29.15
N ASP A 203 -8.03 14.80 -29.68
CA ASP A 203 -8.09 15.09 -31.11
C ASP A 203 -7.33 14.00 -31.90
N GLU A 204 -8.03 13.19 -32.68
CA GLU A 204 -7.48 12.03 -33.41
C GLU A 204 -6.38 12.35 -34.42
N THR A 205 -6.19 13.62 -34.80
CA THR A 205 -5.17 14.03 -35.77
C THR A 205 -3.90 14.53 -35.08
N THR A 206 -4.08 15.22 -33.96
CA THR A 206 -3.02 15.93 -33.26
C THR A 206 -2.59 15.25 -31.96
N GLY A 207 -3.48 14.48 -31.33
CA GLY A 207 -3.38 13.96 -29.97
C GLY A 207 -3.71 15.01 -28.89
N ALA A 208 -4.21 16.18 -29.27
CA ALA A 208 -4.39 17.27 -28.31
C ALA A 208 -5.53 16.94 -27.33
N LEU A 209 -5.27 17.18 -26.04
CA LEU A 209 -6.26 16.96 -24.99
C LEU A 209 -7.19 18.15 -24.82
N THR A 210 -8.49 17.87 -24.70
CA THR A 210 -9.53 18.81 -24.26
C THR A 210 -10.21 18.22 -23.02
N PRO A 211 -10.32 18.97 -21.91
CA PRO A 211 -10.82 18.42 -20.65
C PRO A 211 -12.32 18.17 -20.77
N GLY A 212 -12.75 16.99 -20.35
CA GLY A 212 -14.13 16.57 -20.25
C GLY A 212 -14.68 16.73 -18.83
N VAL A 213 -15.69 15.92 -18.52
CA VAL A 213 -16.36 15.90 -17.23
C VAL A 213 -15.47 15.24 -16.17
N VAL A 214 -15.58 15.72 -14.93
CA VAL A 214 -14.99 15.08 -13.75
C VAL A 214 -16.10 14.36 -13.00
N LEU A 215 -15.86 13.12 -12.64
CA LEU A 215 -16.71 12.32 -11.78
C LEU A 215 -15.99 12.14 -10.44
N GLY A 216 -16.40 12.89 -9.42
CA GLY A 216 -15.91 12.78 -8.05
C GLY A 216 -17.04 12.59 -7.03
N PRO A 217 -16.76 12.75 -5.72
CA PRO A 217 -17.75 12.59 -4.64
C PRO A 217 -19.00 13.44 -4.82
N GLU A 218 -18.86 14.67 -5.32
CA GLU A 218 -19.98 15.58 -5.59
C GLU A 218 -20.91 15.07 -6.72
N GLN A 219 -20.40 14.20 -7.60
CA GLN A 219 -21.13 13.60 -8.70
C GLN A 219 -21.54 12.14 -8.39
N GLY A 220 -21.43 11.71 -7.13
CA GLY A 220 -21.89 10.40 -6.66
C GLY A 220 -20.82 9.30 -6.66
N LEU A 221 -19.58 9.60 -7.03
CA LEU A 221 -18.49 8.63 -6.97
C LEU A 221 -17.89 8.58 -5.56
N SER A 222 -18.32 7.61 -4.76
CA SER A 222 -17.77 7.35 -3.43
C SER A 222 -16.74 6.22 -3.50
N VAL A 223 -15.49 6.57 -3.79
CA VAL A 223 -14.35 5.65 -3.84
C VAL A 223 -13.17 6.26 -3.08
N SER A 224 -12.30 5.41 -2.52
CA SER A 224 -11.05 5.84 -1.90
C SER A 224 -9.91 4.91 -2.29
N GLY A 225 -8.74 5.48 -2.59
CA GLY A 225 -7.54 4.72 -2.97
C GLY A 225 -7.74 3.92 -4.26
N ILE A 226 -7.99 4.59 -5.38
CA ILE A 226 -8.06 3.95 -6.70
C ILE A 226 -6.68 3.39 -7.06
N THR A 227 -6.62 2.10 -7.36
CA THR A 227 -5.40 1.30 -7.56
C THR A 227 -5.35 0.62 -8.93
N ALA A 228 -6.50 0.49 -9.59
CA ALA A 228 -6.59 -0.04 -10.94
C ALA A 228 -7.63 0.73 -11.77
N LEU A 229 -7.38 0.88 -13.07
CA LEU A 229 -8.27 1.56 -14.01
C LEU A 229 -8.20 0.86 -15.36
N GLU A 230 -9.35 0.41 -15.85
CA GLU A 230 -9.49 -0.21 -17.18
C GLU A 230 -10.44 0.59 -18.05
N GLY A 231 -10.09 0.73 -19.34
CA GLY A 231 -10.93 1.36 -20.37
C GLY A 231 -11.23 0.35 -21.48
N PHE A 232 -12.50 0.12 -21.78
CA PHE A 232 -12.90 -0.89 -22.77
C PHE A 232 -14.20 -0.54 -23.49
N GLU A 233 -14.43 -1.21 -24.62
CA GLU A 233 -15.66 -1.10 -25.40
C GLU A 233 -16.46 -2.40 -25.34
N MET A 234 -17.77 -2.31 -25.20
CA MET A 234 -18.70 -3.42 -25.34
C MET A 234 -19.92 -2.97 -26.15
N ASP A 235 -20.22 -3.67 -27.24
CA ASP A 235 -21.38 -3.42 -28.12
C ASP A 235 -21.52 -1.94 -28.54
N GLY A 236 -20.42 -1.28 -28.89
CA GLY A 236 -20.41 0.13 -29.30
C GLY A 236 -20.52 1.13 -28.15
N THR A 237 -20.50 0.65 -26.90
CA THR A 237 -20.52 1.47 -25.69
C THR A 237 -19.16 1.47 -25.02
N ALA A 238 -18.66 2.66 -24.72
CA ALA A 238 -17.40 2.86 -24.01
C ALA A 238 -17.61 2.84 -22.49
N TRP A 239 -16.69 2.20 -21.78
CA TRP A 239 -16.74 2.00 -20.34
C TRP A 239 -15.38 2.28 -19.70
N ALA A 240 -15.43 2.72 -18.45
CA ALA A 240 -14.31 2.77 -17.54
C ALA A 240 -14.65 1.94 -16.29
N LEU A 241 -13.73 1.09 -15.85
CA LEU A 241 -13.85 0.31 -14.63
C LEU A 241 -12.75 0.72 -13.66
N LEU A 242 -13.15 1.16 -12.47
CA LEU A 242 -12.23 1.53 -11.40
C LEU A 242 -12.19 0.43 -10.34
N GLY A 243 -10.98 0.05 -9.95
CA GLY A 243 -10.70 -0.75 -8.77
C GLY A 243 -10.15 0.15 -7.67
N ALA A 244 -10.79 0.14 -6.51
CA ALA A 244 -10.40 0.97 -5.37
C ALA A 244 -10.08 0.11 -4.17
N ALA A 245 -8.82 0.13 -3.74
CA ALA A 245 -8.35 -0.64 -2.59
C ALA A 245 -8.90 -0.09 -1.28
N GLY A 246 -8.88 1.24 -1.10
CA GLY A 246 -9.31 1.89 0.14
C GLY A 246 -10.79 1.67 0.45
N SER A 247 -11.65 1.78 -0.56
CA SER A 247 -13.08 1.51 -0.43
C SER A 247 -13.46 0.05 -0.72
N SER A 248 -12.49 -0.78 -1.12
CA SER A 248 -12.69 -2.17 -1.55
C SER A 248 -13.89 -2.30 -2.49
N SER A 249 -13.84 -1.55 -3.59
CA SER A 249 -14.95 -1.44 -4.53
C SER A 249 -14.52 -1.50 -5.99
N LEU A 250 -15.41 -2.05 -6.82
CA LEU A 250 -15.38 -1.96 -8.27
C LEU A 250 -16.43 -0.97 -8.72
N THR A 251 -16.06 0.02 -9.52
CA THR A 251 -16.99 1.04 -9.99
C THR A 251 -17.00 1.12 -11.50
N LEU A 252 -18.18 0.88 -12.08
CA LEU A 252 -18.41 0.95 -13.52
C LEU A 252 -18.96 2.33 -13.90
N VAL A 253 -18.30 2.94 -14.87
CA VAL A 253 -18.62 4.27 -15.41
C VAL A 253 -18.81 4.15 -16.91
N GLN A 254 -19.94 4.60 -17.44
CA GLN A 254 -20.13 4.70 -18.89
C GLN A 254 -19.48 6.01 -19.39
N VAL A 255 -18.78 5.90 -20.51
CA VAL A 255 -18.22 7.05 -21.24
C VAL A 255 -19.10 7.31 -22.46
N ASP A 256 -19.74 8.49 -22.52
CA ASP A 256 -20.57 8.85 -23.66
C ASP A 256 -19.75 9.31 -24.87
N ALA A 257 -20.40 9.45 -26.03
CA ALA A 257 -19.73 9.83 -27.27
C ALA A 257 -19.07 11.22 -27.24
N ALA A 258 -19.35 12.07 -26.25
CA ALA A 258 -18.69 13.36 -26.07
C ALA A 258 -17.61 13.33 -24.98
N GLY A 259 -17.26 12.14 -24.46
CA GLY A 259 -16.34 11.96 -23.34
C GLY A 259 -16.95 12.32 -21.98
N GLY A 260 -18.27 12.42 -21.88
CA GLY A 260 -18.98 12.58 -20.61
C GLY A 260 -18.94 11.29 -19.78
N LEU A 261 -18.77 11.44 -18.47
CA LEU A 261 -18.68 10.32 -17.52
C LEU A 261 -19.99 10.15 -16.76
N GLN A 262 -20.53 8.93 -16.76
CA GLN A 262 -21.79 8.61 -16.08
C GLN A 262 -21.60 7.40 -15.16
N PHE A 263 -21.74 7.60 -13.85
CA PHE A 263 -21.78 6.52 -12.88
C PHE A 263 -22.90 5.52 -13.24
N ARG A 264 -22.60 4.22 -13.16
CA ARG A 264 -23.54 3.16 -13.51
C ARG A 264 -23.75 2.17 -12.38
N ALA A 265 -22.68 1.63 -11.83
CA ALA A 265 -22.77 0.67 -10.73
C ALA A 265 -21.51 0.73 -9.87
N GLN A 266 -21.67 0.38 -8.60
CA GLN A 266 -20.57 0.13 -7.69
C GLN A 266 -20.85 -1.17 -6.94
N LEU A 267 -19.86 -2.06 -6.94
CA LEU A 267 -19.85 -3.28 -6.15
C LEU A 267 -18.85 -3.11 -5.03
N HIS A 268 -19.25 -3.46 -3.82
CA HIS A 268 -18.34 -3.53 -2.67
C HIS A 268 -17.92 -4.97 -2.43
N ASP A 269 -16.73 -5.12 -1.87
CA ASP A 269 -16.23 -6.42 -1.49
C ASP A 269 -17.06 -7.07 -0.37
N THR A 270 -17.23 -8.38 -0.50
CA THR A 270 -17.98 -9.26 0.39
C THR A 270 -17.24 -10.60 0.50
N ALA A 271 -17.58 -11.41 1.49
CA ALA A 271 -17.02 -12.77 1.60
C ALA A 271 -17.26 -13.64 0.35
N MET A 272 -18.25 -13.33 -0.49
CA MET A 272 -18.48 -14.01 -1.76
C MET A 272 -17.59 -13.49 -2.88
N THR A 273 -17.45 -12.17 -2.96
CA THR A 273 -16.75 -11.56 -4.08
C THR A 273 -15.24 -11.59 -3.88
N ARG A 274 -14.69 -11.30 -2.70
CA ARG A 274 -13.25 -11.46 -2.42
C ARG A 274 -12.34 -10.72 -3.41
N PHE A 275 -12.59 -9.43 -3.54
CA PHE A 275 -11.69 -8.49 -4.21
C PHE A 275 -11.25 -7.38 -3.24
N GLY A 276 -11.30 -7.64 -1.94
CA GLY A 276 -10.96 -6.67 -0.90
C GLY A 276 -9.56 -6.10 -1.11
N GLY A 277 -9.44 -4.78 -1.10
CA GLY A 277 -8.19 -4.12 -1.43
C GLY A 277 -7.75 -4.38 -2.88
N VAL A 278 -8.63 -4.19 -3.87
CA VAL A 278 -8.37 -4.42 -5.31
C VAL A 278 -6.95 -3.97 -5.70
N SER A 279 -6.15 -4.89 -6.25
CA SER A 279 -4.75 -4.63 -6.61
C SER A 279 -4.49 -4.69 -8.11
N ALA A 280 -5.28 -5.48 -8.84
CA ALA A 280 -5.20 -5.59 -10.29
C ALA A 280 -6.58 -5.86 -10.89
N LEU A 281 -6.81 -5.31 -12.07
CA LEU A 281 -7.99 -5.53 -12.89
C LEU A 281 -7.56 -6.01 -14.27
N GLU A 282 -8.43 -6.76 -14.92
CA GLU A 282 -8.25 -7.16 -16.31
C GLU A 282 -9.62 -7.30 -16.97
N THR A 283 -9.74 -6.93 -18.25
CA THR A 283 -10.98 -7.08 -19.02
C THR A 283 -10.72 -7.81 -20.33
N VAL A 284 -11.52 -8.83 -20.61
CA VAL A 284 -11.28 -9.71 -21.76
C VAL A 284 -12.58 -10.06 -22.47
N GLN A 285 -12.60 -9.81 -23.78
CA GLN A 285 -13.69 -10.24 -24.65
C GLN A 285 -13.49 -11.72 -25.04
N ALA A 286 -14.43 -12.57 -24.66
CA ALA A 286 -14.45 -14.00 -24.94
C ALA A 286 -15.72 -14.39 -25.73
N GLY A 287 -15.66 -14.19 -27.05
CA GLY A 287 -16.85 -14.35 -27.90
C GLY A 287 -17.83 -13.21 -27.68
N GLU A 288 -19.07 -13.52 -27.28
CA GLU A 288 -20.09 -12.51 -26.91
C GLU A 288 -19.99 -12.08 -25.44
N HIS A 289 -19.18 -12.75 -24.63
CA HIS A 289 -19.00 -12.44 -23.21
C HIS A 289 -17.91 -11.40 -23.03
N LEU A 290 -18.23 -10.32 -22.32
CA LEU A 290 -17.21 -9.46 -21.74
C LEU A 290 -16.98 -9.89 -20.28
N LEU A 291 -15.79 -10.40 -20.02
CA LEU A 291 -15.40 -10.88 -18.70
C LEU A 291 -14.49 -9.86 -18.04
N VAL A 292 -14.69 -9.68 -16.74
CA VAL A 292 -13.90 -8.78 -15.89
C VAL A 292 -13.29 -9.62 -14.79
N LEU A 293 -11.99 -9.49 -14.59
CA LEU A 293 -11.26 -10.15 -13.52
C LEU A 293 -10.80 -9.09 -12.53
N ALA A 294 -10.98 -9.38 -11.24
CA ALA A 294 -10.49 -8.51 -10.18
C ALA A 294 -9.71 -9.34 -9.16
N ALA A 295 -8.46 -8.99 -8.95
CA ALA A 295 -7.66 -9.57 -7.90
C ALA A 295 -7.65 -8.64 -6.68
N GLY A 296 -7.94 -9.21 -5.52
CA GLY A 296 -7.92 -8.51 -4.24
C GLY A 296 -6.65 -8.80 -3.46
N ASN A 297 -6.22 -7.82 -2.67
CA ASN A 297 -5.20 -8.02 -1.65
C ASN A 297 -5.64 -8.98 -0.54
N ASP A 298 -6.94 -9.25 -0.40
CA ASP A 298 -7.49 -10.30 0.47
C ASP A 298 -7.26 -11.74 -0.05
N GLY A 299 -6.50 -11.90 -1.13
CA GLY A 299 -6.12 -13.20 -1.70
C GLY A 299 -7.20 -13.84 -2.57
N GLY A 300 -8.20 -13.07 -2.99
CA GLY A 300 -9.22 -13.53 -3.93
C GLY A 300 -8.93 -13.14 -5.38
N LEU A 301 -9.34 -14.00 -6.31
CA LEU A 301 -9.48 -13.68 -7.73
C LEU A 301 -10.95 -13.86 -8.12
N SER A 302 -11.60 -12.75 -8.42
CA SER A 302 -13.01 -12.67 -8.82
C SER A 302 -13.14 -12.66 -10.33
N LEU A 303 -14.12 -13.40 -10.84
CA LEU A 303 -14.60 -13.33 -12.22
C LEU A 303 -16.00 -12.71 -12.21
N PHE A 304 -16.18 -11.70 -13.05
CA PHE A 304 -17.46 -11.08 -13.35
C PHE A 304 -17.74 -11.19 -14.85
N THR A 305 -19.01 -11.11 -15.19
CA THR A 305 -19.47 -10.85 -16.55
C THR A 305 -20.16 -9.49 -16.58
N LEU A 306 -19.95 -8.72 -17.64
CA LEU A 306 -20.74 -7.51 -17.91
C LEU A 306 -21.88 -7.87 -18.86
N THR A 307 -23.11 -7.50 -18.51
CA THR A 307 -24.25 -7.66 -19.42
C THR A 307 -24.33 -6.49 -20.41
N ALA A 308 -25.03 -6.69 -21.53
CA ALA A 308 -25.33 -5.62 -22.49
C ALA A 308 -26.09 -4.43 -21.85
N GLY A 309 -26.85 -4.68 -20.77
CA GLY A 309 -27.51 -3.65 -19.98
C GLY A 309 -26.57 -2.81 -19.09
N GLY A 310 -25.27 -3.11 -19.06
CA GLY A 310 -24.30 -2.42 -18.23
C GLY A 310 -24.31 -2.86 -16.76
N VAL A 311 -24.69 -4.11 -16.50
CA VAL A 311 -24.71 -4.69 -15.15
C VAL A 311 -23.52 -5.60 -14.97
N LEU A 312 -22.65 -5.28 -14.01
CA LEU A 312 -21.51 -6.11 -13.64
C LEU A 312 -21.98 -7.20 -12.66
N ILE A 313 -21.85 -8.47 -13.05
CA ILE A 313 -22.38 -9.60 -12.29
C ILE A 313 -21.24 -10.50 -11.86
N HIS A 314 -21.15 -10.74 -10.56
CA HIS A 314 -20.21 -11.71 -10.00
C HIS A 314 -20.56 -13.11 -10.51
N VAL A 315 -19.59 -13.84 -11.05
CA VAL A 315 -19.75 -15.22 -11.53
C VAL A 315 -19.14 -16.19 -10.52
N GLN A 316 -17.88 -15.98 -10.17
CA GLN A 316 -17.12 -16.87 -9.31
C GLN A 316 -15.98 -16.11 -8.63
N SER A 317 -15.62 -16.54 -7.43
CA SER A 317 -14.33 -16.16 -6.83
C SER A 317 -13.52 -17.38 -6.44
N LEU A 318 -12.21 -17.26 -6.63
CA LEU A 318 -11.21 -18.22 -6.19
C LEU A 318 -10.52 -17.66 -4.95
N GLU A 319 -10.48 -18.44 -3.89
CA GLU A 319 -9.73 -18.12 -2.67
C GLU A 319 -8.31 -18.67 -2.76
N HIS A 320 -7.34 -17.88 -2.28
CA HIS A 320 -5.99 -18.35 -2.03
C HIS A 320 -5.97 -19.62 -1.18
N MET A 321 -5.33 -20.66 -1.71
CA MET A 321 -4.90 -21.83 -0.96
C MET A 321 -3.39 -22.02 -1.13
N PRO A 322 -2.68 -22.66 -0.18
CA PRO A 322 -1.26 -22.93 -0.32
C PRO A 322 -0.92 -23.57 -1.69
N GLY A 323 -0.03 -22.91 -2.45
CA GLY A 323 0.37 -23.33 -3.79
C GLY A 323 -0.44 -22.75 -4.96
N LEU A 324 -1.58 -22.10 -4.71
CA LEU A 324 -2.42 -21.49 -5.75
C LEU A 324 -1.82 -20.20 -6.32
N GLY A 325 -1.02 -19.47 -5.51
CA GLY A 325 -0.32 -18.27 -5.96
C GLY A 325 -1.23 -17.07 -6.25
N LEU A 326 -2.24 -16.84 -5.41
CA LEU A 326 -3.15 -15.68 -5.44
C LEU A 326 -2.94 -14.69 -4.30
N GLN A 327 -1.94 -14.91 -3.44
CA GLN A 327 -1.61 -13.96 -2.40
C GLN A 327 -0.95 -12.72 -3.02
N ASN A 328 -1.54 -11.55 -2.73
CA ASN A 328 -1.01 -10.25 -3.16
C ASN A 328 -0.75 -10.21 -4.68
N VAL A 329 -1.79 -10.37 -5.49
CA VAL A 329 -1.62 -10.35 -6.95
C VAL A 329 -1.14 -8.96 -7.37
N THR A 330 0.06 -8.89 -7.93
CA THR A 330 0.69 -7.62 -8.34
C THR A 330 0.40 -7.24 -9.78
N ALA A 331 0.07 -8.23 -10.60
CA ALA A 331 -0.30 -8.05 -11.99
C ALA A 331 -1.24 -9.19 -12.41
N LEU A 332 -2.22 -8.84 -13.24
CA LEU A 332 -3.24 -9.72 -13.76
C LEU A 332 -3.34 -9.48 -15.25
N GLU A 333 -3.46 -10.55 -16.02
CA GLU A 333 -3.48 -10.46 -17.48
C GLU A 333 -4.25 -11.66 -18.03
N ALA A 334 -4.97 -11.48 -19.14
CA ALA A 334 -5.87 -12.49 -19.66
C ALA A 334 -5.93 -12.52 -21.18
N VAL A 335 -5.97 -13.72 -21.76
CA VAL A 335 -6.01 -13.90 -23.20
C VAL A 335 -6.84 -15.10 -23.63
N VAL A 336 -7.56 -14.94 -24.73
CA VAL A 336 -8.24 -16.05 -25.41
C VAL A 336 -7.27 -16.73 -26.38
N VAL A 337 -6.86 -17.96 -26.07
CA VAL A 337 -6.01 -18.76 -26.95
C VAL A 337 -6.26 -20.26 -26.79
N GLY A 338 -6.31 -20.97 -27.91
CA GLY A 338 -6.53 -22.42 -27.94
C GLY A 338 -7.93 -22.87 -27.51
N GLY A 339 -8.95 -22.02 -27.73
CA GLY A 339 -10.34 -22.31 -27.36
C GLY A 339 -10.61 -22.20 -25.86
N GLN A 340 -9.73 -21.53 -25.12
CA GLN A 340 -9.87 -21.26 -23.70
C GLN A 340 -9.51 -19.80 -23.42
N LEU A 341 -10.18 -19.20 -22.46
CA LEU A 341 -9.65 -18.05 -21.74
C LEU A 341 -8.51 -18.56 -20.84
N GLN A 342 -7.36 -17.91 -20.89
CA GLN A 342 -6.25 -18.13 -19.97
C GLN A 342 -6.01 -16.86 -19.17
N VAL A 343 -6.02 -16.98 -17.86
CA VAL A 343 -5.77 -15.87 -16.92
C VAL A 343 -4.44 -16.13 -16.21
N PHE A 344 -3.61 -15.11 -16.12
CA PHE A 344 -2.30 -15.14 -15.49
C PHE A 344 -2.28 -14.15 -14.34
N ALA A 345 -2.02 -14.64 -13.14
CA ALA A 345 -1.86 -13.82 -11.95
C ALA A 345 -0.41 -13.93 -11.46
N ALA A 346 0.31 -12.82 -11.42
CA ALA A 346 1.61 -12.74 -10.77
C ALA A 346 1.40 -12.57 -9.26
N SER A 347 2.00 -13.45 -8.46
CA SER A 347 1.93 -13.31 -7.00
C SER A 347 3.07 -12.44 -6.49
N GLY A 348 2.72 -11.46 -5.65
CA GLY A 348 3.65 -10.55 -5.00
C GLY A 348 4.26 -11.11 -3.72
N ALA A 349 3.61 -12.08 -3.06
CA ALA A 349 4.10 -12.67 -1.82
C ALA A 349 4.81 -14.03 -2.01
N GLU A 350 4.48 -14.78 -3.06
CA GLU A 350 5.24 -15.96 -3.47
C GLU A 350 5.66 -15.80 -4.93
N GLY A 351 6.91 -16.10 -5.26
CA GLY A 351 7.37 -15.92 -6.64
C GLY A 351 6.60 -16.74 -7.67
N GLY A 352 6.50 -16.25 -8.90
CA GLY A 352 5.96 -16.93 -10.07
C GLY A 352 4.57 -16.45 -10.51
N ILE A 353 4.05 -17.13 -11.53
CA ILE A 353 2.80 -16.80 -12.23
C ILE A 353 1.87 -18.00 -12.15
N SER A 354 0.66 -17.74 -11.66
CA SER A 354 -0.44 -18.70 -11.55
C SER A 354 -1.30 -18.60 -12.79
N ARG A 355 -1.58 -19.73 -13.44
CA ARG A 355 -2.44 -19.80 -14.62
C ARG A 355 -3.77 -20.45 -14.27
N PHE A 356 -4.85 -19.79 -14.67
CA PHE A 356 -6.21 -20.28 -14.64
C PHE A 356 -6.74 -20.40 -16.06
N THR A 357 -7.68 -21.31 -16.27
CA THR A 357 -8.30 -21.51 -17.59
C THR A 357 -9.80 -21.66 -17.48
N LEU A 358 -10.51 -21.10 -18.44
CA LEU A 358 -11.95 -21.29 -18.65
C LEU A 358 -12.17 -21.75 -20.10
N PRO A 359 -12.66 -22.98 -20.34
CA PRO A 359 -12.94 -23.43 -21.70
C PRO A 359 -14.05 -22.62 -22.35
N LEU A 360 -13.79 -22.06 -23.55
CA LEU A 360 -14.80 -21.25 -24.24
C LEU A 360 -15.98 -22.07 -24.74
N ALA A 361 -15.81 -23.39 -24.88
CA ALA A 361 -16.92 -24.29 -25.21
C ALA A 361 -17.97 -24.38 -24.09
N GLU A 362 -17.63 -23.96 -22.88
CA GLU A 362 -18.57 -23.85 -21.76
C GLU A 362 -19.30 -22.51 -21.75
N LEU A 363 -18.90 -21.53 -22.58
CA LEU A 363 -19.59 -20.25 -22.70
C LEU A 363 -20.71 -20.35 -23.72
N GLY A 364 -21.92 -20.07 -23.24
CA GLY A 364 -23.16 -20.01 -24.01
C GLY A 364 -23.44 -18.64 -24.59
N VAL A 365 -24.71 -18.31 -24.71
CA VAL A 365 -25.17 -17.05 -25.31
C VAL A 365 -25.27 -15.93 -24.27
N VAL A 366 -25.02 -14.69 -24.70
CA VAL A 366 -25.39 -13.49 -23.93
C VAL A 366 -26.60 -12.86 -24.59
N ARG A 367 -27.71 -12.74 -23.87
CA ARG A 367 -28.98 -12.23 -24.44
C ARG A 367 -29.71 -11.30 -23.49
N GLN A 368 -30.26 -10.23 -24.04
CA GLN A 368 -31.19 -9.34 -23.35
C GLN A 368 -32.55 -9.35 -24.06
N ALA A 369 -33.63 -9.42 -23.29
CA ALA A 369 -34.99 -9.45 -23.81
C ALA A 369 -35.37 -8.08 -24.38
N ALA A 370 -35.92 -8.06 -25.59
CA ALA A 370 -36.44 -6.84 -26.19
C ALA A 370 -37.77 -6.45 -25.53
N ALA A 371 -38.18 -5.19 -25.72
CA ALA A 371 -39.46 -4.70 -25.23
C ALA A 371 -40.63 -5.52 -25.82
N GLY A 372 -41.33 -6.28 -24.96
CA GLY A 372 -42.47 -7.13 -25.34
C GLY A 372 -42.15 -8.61 -25.48
N ASP A 373 -40.89 -9.02 -25.37
CA ASP A 373 -40.53 -10.44 -25.28
C ASP A 373 -41.07 -11.03 -23.98
N ALA A 374 -41.88 -12.08 -24.11
CA ALA A 374 -42.44 -12.77 -22.95
C ALA A 374 -41.51 -13.84 -22.39
N ARG A 375 -40.50 -14.28 -23.15
CA ARG A 375 -39.64 -15.40 -22.81
C ARG A 375 -38.29 -15.34 -23.53
N LEU A 376 -37.22 -15.71 -22.81
CA LEU A 376 -35.91 -16.06 -23.36
C LEU A 376 -35.53 -17.48 -22.98
N GLU A 377 -34.87 -18.16 -23.92
CA GLU A 377 -34.30 -19.49 -23.73
C GLU A 377 -32.78 -19.39 -23.88
N GLY A 378 -32.08 -20.04 -22.94
CA GLY A 378 -30.67 -20.36 -23.00
C GLY A 378 -30.38 -21.53 -23.95
N SER A 379 -29.20 -22.07 -23.79
CA SER A 379 -28.62 -23.17 -24.53
C SER A 379 -28.48 -24.39 -23.63
N ALA A 380 -27.37 -25.13 -23.69
CA ALA A 380 -27.10 -26.25 -22.78
C ALA A 380 -25.70 -26.14 -22.18
N VAL A 381 -25.17 -24.91 -22.18
CA VAL A 381 -23.89 -24.46 -21.63
C VAL A 381 -24.14 -23.10 -20.97
N ASN A 382 -23.14 -22.56 -20.26
CA ASN A 382 -23.32 -21.43 -19.35
C ASN A 382 -23.72 -20.13 -20.08
N ASP A 383 -24.96 -19.70 -19.92
CA ASP A 383 -25.53 -18.51 -20.57
C ASP A 383 -25.61 -17.31 -19.63
N VAL A 384 -25.76 -16.12 -20.22
CA VAL A 384 -26.10 -14.88 -19.50
C VAL A 384 -27.39 -14.33 -20.13
N LEU A 385 -28.49 -14.37 -19.38
CA LEU A 385 -29.82 -13.97 -19.83
C LEU A 385 -30.34 -12.79 -19.00
N GLU A 386 -30.78 -11.73 -19.66
CA GLU A 386 -31.28 -10.51 -19.01
C GLU A 386 -32.71 -10.18 -19.47
N GLY A 387 -33.64 -9.97 -18.53
CA GLY A 387 -35.04 -9.68 -18.82
C GLY A 387 -35.34 -8.24 -19.30
N GLY A 388 -34.35 -7.35 -19.28
CA GLY A 388 -34.46 -5.98 -19.78
C GLY A 388 -35.52 -5.14 -19.06
N ALA A 389 -36.18 -4.23 -19.79
CA ALA A 389 -37.18 -3.31 -19.22
C ALA A 389 -38.56 -3.94 -18.97
N GLY A 390 -38.85 -5.10 -19.56
CA GLY A 390 -40.16 -5.76 -19.51
C GLY A 390 -40.25 -6.87 -18.44
N ALA A 391 -41.38 -7.57 -18.44
CA ALA A 391 -41.52 -8.84 -17.73
C ALA A 391 -41.23 -9.97 -18.72
N ALA A 392 -40.18 -10.76 -18.47
CA ALA A 392 -39.77 -11.86 -19.33
C ALA A 392 -39.45 -13.09 -18.47
N ASP A 393 -39.91 -14.26 -18.92
CA ASP A 393 -39.51 -15.53 -18.31
C ASP A 393 -38.16 -15.99 -18.89
N LEU A 394 -37.19 -16.31 -18.05
CA LEU A 394 -35.84 -16.73 -18.42
C LEU A 394 -35.63 -18.20 -18.04
N TYR A 395 -35.12 -18.99 -18.98
CA TYR A 395 -34.82 -20.41 -18.80
C TYR A 395 -33.38 -20.69 -19.22
N GLY A 396 -32.52 -21.09 -18.28
CA GLY A 396 -31.10 -21.41 -18.53
C GLY A 396 -30.91 -22.79 -19.18
N HIS A 397 -31.60 -23.78 -18.64
CA HIS A 397 -31.58 -25.21 -18.99
C HIS A 397 -30.44 -26.01 -18.35
N ALA A 398 -29.25 -26.04 -18.93
CA ALA A 398 -28.14 -26.83 -18.40
C ALA A 398 -26.88 -26.02 -18.53
N GLY A 399 -26.00 -26.10 -17.54
CA GLY A 399 -24.89 -25.17 -17.37
C GLY A 399 -25.08 -24.36 -16.09
N ASP A 400 -24.05 -23.61 -15.73
CA ASP A 400 -24.11 -22.63 -14.65
C ASP A 400 -24.50 -21.28 -15.28
N ASP A 401 -25.79 -20.96 -15.24
CA ASP A 401 -26.38 -19.84 -15.96
C ASP A 401 -26.52 -18.61 -15.06
N VAL A 402 -26.41 -17.42 -15.67
CA VAL A 402 -26.68 -16.14 -15.01
C VAL A 402 -28.01 -15.58 -15.53
N LEU A 403 -29.02 -15.49 -14.66
CA LEU A 403 -30.36 -15.04 -15.01
C LEU A 403 -30.69 -13.74 -14.26
N VAL A 404 -30.75 -12.64 -15.00
CA VAL A 404 -31.06 -11.30 -14.47
C VAL A 404 -32.51 -10.95 -14.75
N SER A 405 -33.33 -10.83 -13.71
CA SER A 405 -34.73 -10.46 -13.88
C SER A 405 -34.87 -9.07 -14.53
N GLY A 406 -35.90 -8.91 -15.37
CA GLY A 406 -36.24 -7.61 -15.94
C GLY A 406 -36.93 -6.69 -14.93
N ALA A 407 -37.03 -5.40 -15.25
CA ALA A 407 -37.71 -4.42 -14.41
C ALA A 407 -39.23 -4.69 -14.26
N GLY A 408 -39.84 -5.43 -15.19
CA GLY A 408 -41.21 -5.92 -15.06
C GLY A 408 -41.34 -7.22 -14.25
N GLY A 409 -40.23 -7.78 -13.77
CA GLY A 409 -40.16 -9.08 -13.11
C GLY A 409 -40.17 -10.25 -14.09
N GLY A 410 -40.75 -11.38 -13.66
CA GLY A 410 -40.84 -12.60 -14.47
C GLY A 410 -40.47 -13.85 -13.70
N ARG A 411 -40.45 -14.99 -14.41
CA ARG A 411 -39.97 -16.26 -13.88
C ARG A 411 -38.52 -16.51 -14.28
N LEU A 412 -37.70 -16.96 -13.35
CA LEU A 412 -36.36 -17.47 -13.60
C LEU A 412 -36.35 -18.97 -13.30
N GLU A 413 -35.81 -19.76 -14.22
CA GLU A 413 -35.61 -21.21 -14.09
C GLU A 413 -34.20 -21.52 -14.58
N GLY A 414 -33.31 -21.89 -13.66
CA GLY A 414 -31.90 -22.12 -13.97
C GLY A 414 -31.72 -23.45 -14.68
N GLY A 415 -32.25 -24.52 -14.08
CA GLY A 415 -32.20 -25.87 -14.61
C GLY A 415 -31.15 -26.70 -13.90
N ALA A 416 -30.19 -27.25 -14.64
CA ALA A 416 -29.15 -28.12 -14.10
C ALA A 416 -27.77 -27.44 -14.14
N GLY A 417 -27.18 -27.22 -12.98
CA GLY A 417 -25.89 -26.55 -12.81
C GLY A 417 -25.97 -25.58 -11.63
N ALA A 418 -24.89 -24.83 -11.39
CA ALA A 418 -24.84 -23.83 -10.33
C ALA A 418 -25.31 -22.46 -10.84
N ASP A 419 -26.59 -22.16 -10.69
CA ASP A 419 -27.20 -20.99 -11.32
C ASP A 419 -27.19 -19.75 -10.44
N ALA A 420 -27.02 -18.57 -11.06
CA ALA A 420 -27.06 -17.28 -10.40
C ALA A 420 -28.31 -16.49 -10.80
N PHE A 421 -29.20 -16.25 -9.84
CA PHE A 421 -30.43 -15.48 -10.02
C PHE A 421 -30.25 -14.05 -9.51
N VAL A 422 -30.06 -13.10 -10.41
CA VAL A 422 -29.87 -11.67 -10.09
C VAL A 422 -31.21 -10.94 -10.13
N ILE A 423 -31.60 -10.34 -9.01
CA ILE A 423 -32.90 -9.70 -8.86
C ILE A 423 -32.80 -8.19 -9.10
N ASN A 424 -33.65 -7.68 -9.98
CA ASN A 424 -33.77 -6.26 -10.28
C ASN A 424 -34.71 -5.61 -9.26
N PRO A 425 -34.27 -4.56 -8.53
CA PRO A 425 -35.07 -3.92 -7.48
C PRO A 425 -36.28 -3.15 -8.02
N ALA A 426 -36.35 -2.87 -9.33
CA ALA A 426 -37.52 -2.26 -9.94
C ALA A 426 -38.69 -3.24 -10.14
N ALA A 427 -38.43 -4.55 -10.07
CA ALA A 427 -39.47 -5.55 -10.24
C ALA A 427 -40.42 -5.58 -9.04
N GLU A 428 -41.73 -5.53 -9.31
CA GLU A 428 -42.75 -5.77 -8.26
C GLU A 428 -42.66 -7.22 -7.75
N ARG A 429 -42.45 -8.17 -8.67
CA ARG A 429 -42.42 -9.60 -8.34
C ARG A 429 -41.52 -10.41 -9.25
N VAL A 430 -40.66 -11.24 -8.66
CA VAL A 430 -39.84 -12.24 -9.37
C VAL A 430 -40.12 -13.63 -8.80
N THR A 431 -40.20 -14.64 -9.67
CA THR A 431 -40.37 -16.04 -9.27
C THR A 431 -39.16 -16.85 -9.69
N VAL A 432 -38.35 -17.29 -8.73
CA VAL A 432 -37.27 -18.25 -8.95
C VAL A 432 -37.83 -19.65 -8.76
N ARG A 433 -37.66 -20.50 -9.75
CA ARG A 433 -38.02 -21.93 -9.66
C ARG A 433 -36.77 -22.74 -9.41
N ASP A 434 -36.96 -24.03 -9.19
CA ASP A 434 -35.89 -25.04 -9.14
C ASP A 434 -34.63 -24.69 -8.34
N PHE A 435 -34.74 -23.86 -7.30
CA PHE A 435 -33.61 -23.42 -6.51
C PHE A 435 -33.02 -24.59 -5.73
N THR A 436 -31.73 -24.83 -5.88
CA THR A 436 -30.98 -25.92 -5.26
C THR A 436 -30.03 -25.35 -4.20
N PRO A 437 -30.34 -25.49 -2.90
CA PRO A 437 -29.51 -24.98 -1.82
C PRO A 437 -28.07 -25.47 -1.87
N GLY A 438 -27.11 -24.55 -1.74
CA GLY A 438 -25.68 -24.85 -1.77
C GLY A 438 -25.08 -25.02 -3.18
N GLU A 439 -25.91 -25.05 -4.22
CA GLU A 439 -25.50 -25.05 -5.63
C GLU A 439 -25.87 -23.72 -6.28
N ASP A 440 -27.13 -23.32 -6.18
CA ASP A 440 -27.63 -22.05 -6.72
C ASP A 440 -27.38 -20.86 -5.80
N ARG A 441 -27.42 -19.68 -6.40
CA ARG A 441 -27.26 -18.41 -5.69
C ARG A 441 -28.34 -17.41 -6.07
N LEU A 442 -28.96 -16.83 -5.04
CA LEU A 442 -29.74 -15.60 -5.19
C LEU A 442 -28.83 -14.40 -4.97
N ASP A 443 -28.76 -13.51 -5.96
CA ASP A 443 -27.93 -12.31 -5.93
C ASP A 443 -28.82 -11.05 -5.85
N LEU A 444 -28.69 -10.33 -4.73
CA LEU A 444 -29.44 -9.10 -4.43
C LEU A 444 -28.54 -7.86 -4.44
N SER A 445 -27.37 -7.94 -5.06
CA SER A 445 -26.39 -6.85 -5.11
C SER A 445 -26.91 -5.55 -5.72
N LEU A 446 -27.96 -5.62 -6.56
CA LEU A 446 -28.59 -4.43 -7.16
C LEU A 446 -29.48 -3.63 -6.18
N PHE A 447 -29.74 -4.14 -4.98
CA PHE A 447 -30.56 -3.45 -3.98
C PHE A 447 -29.71 -2.48 -3.15
N GLU A 448 -29.81 -1.19 -3.45
CA GLU A 448 -29.19 -0.15 -2.64
C GLU A 448 -29.68 -0.20 -1.18
N GLY A 449 -28.76 -0.15 -0.23
CA GLY A 449 -29.10 -0.14 1.21
C GLY A 449 -29.36 -1.52 1.83
N LEU A 450 -29.31 -2.60 1.05
CA LEU A 450 -29.47 -3.96 1.54
C LEU A 450 -28.11 -4.59 1.88
N TYR A 451 -27.74 -4.52 3.16
CA TYR A 451 -26.44 -4.97 3.68
C TYR A 451 -26.56 -6.15 4.66
N SER A 452 -27.77 -6.65 4.89
CA SER A 452 -28.01 -7.78 5.78
C SER A 452 -29.32 -8.47 5.45
N ALA A 453 -29.33 -9.80 5.59
CA ALA A 453 -30.56 -10.57 5.49
C ALA A 453 -31.60 -10.21 6.58
N VAL A 454 -31.21 -9.53 7.67
CA VAL A 454 -32.14 -9.01 8.69
C VAL A 454 -33.07 -7.93 8.10
N GLN A 455 -32.66 -7.27 7.02
CA GLN A 455 -33.48 -6.28 6.31
C GLN A 455 -34.49 -6.93 5.35
N LEU A 456 -34.46 -8.25 5.19
CA LEU A 456 -35.42 -9.01 4.39
C LEU A 456 -36.57 -9.48 5.28
N GLU A 457 -37.81 -9.34 4.79
CA GLU A 457 -38.92 -10.07 5.39
C GLU A 457 -39.02 -11.44 4.74
N ALA A 458 -38.80 -12.50 5.53
CA ALA A 458 -38.82 -13.88 5.06
C ALA A 458 -40.09 -14.61 5.53
N GLY A 459 -40.74 -15.32 4.61
CA GLY A 459 -41.89 -16.18 4.88
C GLY A 459 -41.68 -17.57 4.30
N SER A 460 -41.83 -18.60 5.14
CA SER A 460 -41.75 -19.99 4.69
C SER A 460 -42.96 -20.39 3.82
N ARG A 461 -42.74 -21.26 2.84
CA ARG A 461 -43.78 -21.88 2.01
C ARG A 461 -43.58 -23.40 2.01
N SER A 462 -44.61 -24.16 1.65
CA SER A 462 -44.55 -25.63 1.65
C SER A 462 -43.53 -26.23 0.67
N THR A 463 -43.07 -25.45 -0.32
CA THR A 463 -42.16 -25.88 -1.39
C THR A 463 -41.05 -24.86 -1.64
N GLY A 464 -40.71 -24.04 -0.65
CA GLY A 464 -39.70 -23.01 -0.77
C GLY A 464 -39.93 -21.86 0.21
N MET A 465 -39.79 -20.63 -0.27
CA MET A 465 -39.99 -19.43 0.55
C MET A 465 -40.47 -18.23 -0.27
N VAL A 466 -40.86 -17.17 0.44
CA VAL A 466 -41.02 -15.83 -0.10
C VAL A 466 -40.10 -14.88 0.66
N LEU A 467 -39.40 -14.03 -0.07
CA LEU A 467 -38.59 -12.95 0.47
C LEU A 467 -39.17 -11.62 -0.01
N GLN A 468 -39.18 -10.62 0.86
CA GLN A 468 -39.51 -9.24 0.51
C GLN A 468 -38.28 -8.37 0.76
N ALA A 469 -37.85 -7.64 -0.28
CA ALA A 469 -36.82 -6.62 -0.19
C ALA A 469 -37.39 -5.31 -0.73
N GLY A 470 -37.65 -4.34 0.16
CA GLY A 470 -38.35 -3.11 -0.23
C GLY A 470 -39.73 -3.42 -0.84
N GLU A 471 -39.97 -2.96 -2.06
CA GLU A 471 -41.22 -3.19 -2.80
C GLU A 471 -41.23 -4.53 -3.57
N THR A 472 -40.06 -5.17 -3.75
CA THR A 472 -39.92 -6.39 -4.56
C THR A 472 -40.25 -7.65 -3.77
N THR A 473 -41.22 -8.42 -4.25
CA THR A 473 -41.52 -9.77 -3.76
C THR A 473 -40.77 -10.82 -4.58
N MET A 474 -39.92 -11.60 -3.93
CA MET A 474 -39.22 -12.73 -4.53
C MET A 474 -39.83 -14.04 -4.04
N VAL A 475 -40.22 -14.90 -4.97
CA VAL A 475 -40.81 -16.20 -4.66
C VAL A 475 -39.89 -17.31 -5.11
N LEU A 476 -39.26 -17.99 -4.16
CA LEU A 476 -38.35 -19.10 -4.41
C LEU A 476 -39.09 -20.42 -4.24
N THR A 477 -38.91 -21.31 -5.21
CA THR A 477 -39.40 -22.70 -5.16
C THR A 477 -38.18 -23.61 -5.25
N SER A 478 -38.02 -24.53 -4.31
CA SER A 478 -36.89 -25.46 -4.30
C SER A 478 -37.03 -26.54 -5.38
N ALA A 479 -35.90 -27.03 -5.88
CA ALA A 479 -35.85 -28.12 -6.86
C ALA A 479 -36.51 -29.42 -6.37
N ASP A 480 -36.34 -29.74 -5.09
CA ASP A 480 -36.89 -30.94 -4.43
C ASP A 480 -38.30 -30.73 -3.86
N GLY A 481 -38.83 -29.51 -3.92
CA GLY A 481 -40.15 -29.16 -3.46
C GLY A 481 -40.31 -29.10 -1.93
N VAL A 482 -39.21 -28.95 -1.17
CA VAL A 482 -39.23 -28.76 0.29
C VAL A 482 -39.20 -27.27 0.69
N PRO A 483 -39.65 -26.89 1.90
CA PRO A 483 -39.48 -25.53 2.42
C PRO A 483 -38.02 -25.11 2.47
N LEU A 484 -37.75 -23.83 2.20
CA LEU A 484 -36.41 -23.23 2.33
C LEU A 484 -36.35 -22.34 3.57
N GLU A 485 -35.18 -22.26 4.19
CA GLU A 485 -34.79 -21.29 5.22
C GLU A 485 -33.80 -20.26 4.66
N LEU A 486 -33.61 -19.13 5.37
CA LEU A 486 -32.69 -18.07 4.90
C LEU A 486 -31.26 -18.58 4.73
N GLU A 487 -30.84 -19.53 5.58
CA GLU A 487 -29.53 -20.19 5.51
C GLU A 487 -29.38 -21.05 4.25
N ASP A 488 -30.46 -21.64 3.73
CA ASP A 488 -30.42 -22.42 2.48
C ASP A 488 -30.14 -21.53 1.25
N VAL A 489 -30.61 -20.27 1.31
CA VAL A 489 -30.45 -19.29 0.22
C VAL A 489 -29.14 -18.53 0.33
N PHE A 490 -28.78 -18.11 1.55
CA PHE A 490 -27.65 -17.21 1.80
C PHE A 490 -26.48 -17.84 2.54
N GLY A 491 -26.54 -19.12 2.91
CA GLY A 491 -25.50 -19.80 3.69
C GLY A 491 -25.47 -19.38 5.18
N PRO A 492 -24.61 -20.06 5.99
CA PRO A 492 -24.55 -19.92 7.45
C PRO A 492 -24.11 -18.53 7.94
N ASP A 493 -23.31 -17.81 7.15
CA ASP A 493 -22.74 -16.50 7.54
C ASP A 493 -23.54 -15.31 7.01
N LEU A 494 -24.66 -15.55 6.30
CA LEU A 494 -25.44 -14.53 5.58
C LEU A 494 -24.53 -13.63 4.73
N ARG A 495 -24.18 -14.10 3.52
CA ARG A 495 -23.31 -13.58 2.42
C ARG A 495 -23.04 -12.05 2.24
N PHE A 496 -23.66 -11.18 3.02
CA PHE A 496 -23.47 -9.73 3.10
C PHE A 496 -22.41 -9.28 4.11
N ALA A 497 -21.76 -10.20 4.83
CA ALA A 497 -20.65 -9.84 5.71
C ALA A 497 -19.44 -9.34 4.90
N PHE A 498 -18.82 -8.26 5.37
CA PHE A 498 -17.43 -7.99 5.02
C PHE A 498 -16.61 -9.22 5.40
N PRO A 499 -15.71 -9.71 4.54
CA PRO A 499 -14.94 -10.91 4.86
C PRO A 499 -14.24 -10.73 6.21
N GLU A 500 -14.27 -11.76 7.06
CA GLU A 500 -13.30 -11.86 8.14
C GLU A 500 -11.91 -11.88 7.49
N ARG A 501 -11.24 -10.72 7.54
CA ARG A 501 -9.86 -10.59 7.09
C ARG A 501 -9.06 -11.62 7.86
N GLN A 502 -8.37 -12.53 7.15
CA GLN A 502 -7.64 -13.62 7.79
C GLN A 502 -6.80 -13.10 8.95
N GLY A 503 -6.99 -13.72 10.12
CA GLY A 503 -6.53 -13.20 11.40
C GLY A 503 -5.02 -12.97 11.45
N THR A 504 -4.64 -11.92 12.20
CA THR A 504 -3.33 -11.63 12.80
C THR A 504 -2.23 -12.62 12.40
N GLY A 505 -1.47 -12.30 11.37
CA GLY A 505 -0.42 -13.21 10.89
C GLY A 505 0.51 -12.60 9.85
N GLU A 506 0.00 -12.22 8.68
CA GLU A 506 0.84 -11.76 7.57
C GLU A 506 0.11 -10.65 6.79
N ARG A 507 0.82 -9.57 6.52
CA ARG A 507 0.34 -8.19 6.32
C ARG A 507 0.78 -7.74 4.89
N LEU A 508 -0.07 -7.01 4.13
CA LEU A 508 0.04 -6.68 2.67
C LEU A 508 1.22 -5.76 2.33
N PRO A 509 1.39 -5.08 1.17
CA PRO A 509 2.39 -4.01 1.05
C PRO A 509 1.82 -2.64 0.69
N GLY A 510 1.92 -1.69 1.63
CA GLY A 510 1.69 -0.25 1.52
C GLY A 510 0.25 0.22 1.27
N GLY A 511 -0.21 1.20 2.06
CA GLY A 511 -1.48 1.91 1.88
C GLY A 511 -1.58 3.22 2.67
N SER A 512 -2.46 4.13 2.24
CA SER A 512 -2.77 5.37 2.99
C SER A 512 -4.12 5.25 3.72
N PHE A 513 -4.12 5.43 5.03
CA PHE A 513 -5.27 5.30 5.92
C PHE A 513 -5.48 6.59 6.71
N TYR A 514 -6.72 7.09 6.73
CA TYR A 514 -7.08 8.34 7.40
C TYR A 514 -8.22 8.11 8.38
N GLY A 515 -8.03 8.53 9.62
CA GLY A 515 -9.01 8.59 10.69
C GLY A 515 -9.83 9.87 10.66
N SER A 516 -10.62 10.06 11.70
CA SER A 516 -11.64 11.09 11.84
C SER A 516 -11.25 12.10 12.92
N SER A 517 -12.24 12.72 13.56
CA SER A 517 -12.04 13.53 14.78
C SER A 517 -12.49 12.81 16.05
N GLY A 518 -12.81 11.51 15.93
CA GLY A 518 -13.13 10.60 17.03
C GLY A 518 -12.01 9.58 17.27
N ALA A 519 -12.20 8.70 18.26
CA ALA A 519 -11.22 7.65 18.54
C ALA A 519 -11.27 6.54 17.48
N ASP A 520 -10.17 6.38 16.74
CA ASP A 520 -10.05 5.47 15.62
C ASP A 520 -9.06 4.32 15.86
N ARG A 521 -9.23 3.24 15.10
CA ARG A 521 -8.30 2.11 15.05
C ARG A 521 -7.89 1.88 13.60
N LEU A 522 -6.63 2.16 13.29
CA LEU A 522 -6.04 2.02 11.97
C LEU A 522 -4.93 0.97 12.02
N GLU A 523 -4.96 0.04 11.08
CA GLU A 523 -3.94 -0.99 10.91
C GLU A 523 -3.43 -0.91 9.48
N GLY A 524 -2.15 -0.58 9.34
CA GLY A 524 -1.40 -0.67 8.10
C GLY A 524 -1.23 -2.11 7.66
N THR A 525 -0.60 -2.25 6.53
CA THR A 525 -0.24 -3.49 5.91
C THR A 525 1.19 -3.92 6.35
N GLY A 526 1.86 -4.75 5.56
CA GLY A 526 3.22 -5.26 5.76
C GLY A 526 4.25 -4.66 4.79
N GLY A 527 3.93 -3.54 4.15
CA GLY A 527 4.86 -2.70 3.41
C GLY A 527 4.52 -1.24 3.67
N ASP A 528 5.36 -0.33 3.18
CA ASP A 528 5.39 1.08 3.55
C ASP A 528 4.01 1.79 3.54
N ASP A 529 3.43 2.00 4.72
CA ASP A 529 2.10 2.60 4.91
C ASP A 529 2.15 4.07 5.36
N GLN A 530 1.07 4.80 5.12
CA GLN A 530 0.82 6.13 5.70
C GLN A 530 -0.47 6.11 6.52
N LEU A 531 -0.40 6.29 7.83
CA LEU A 531 -1.54 6.31 8.73
C LEU A 531 -1.66 7.67 9.40
N SER A 532 -2.87 8.25 9.40
CA SER A 532 -3.17 9.49 10.13
C SER A 532 -4.42 9.32 10.99
N GLY A 533 -4.31 9.47 12.32
CA GLY A 533 -5.41 9.33 13.28
C GLY A 533 -6.36 10.53 13.26
N GLY A 534 -5.79 11.73 13.18
CA GLY A 534 -6.54 12.98 13.10
C GLY A 534 -6.74 13.59 14.47
N GLY A 535 -7.94 13.56 15.01
CA GLY A 535 -8.16 13.95 16.41
C GLY A 535 -8.92 12.85 17.13
N GLY A 536 -8.66 12.63 18.41
CA GLY A 536 -9.22 11.48 19.09
C GLY A 536 -8.20 10.87 20.05
N ASN A 537 -8.49 9.68 20.56
CA ASN A 537 -7.46 8.88 21.23
C ASN A 537 -7.31 7.62 20.39
N ASP A 538 -6.34 7.64 19.49
CA ASP A 538 -6.29 6.73 18.36
C ASP A 538 -5.35 5.56 18.62
N ARG A 539 -5.56 4.47 17.88
CA ARG A 539 -4.67 3.32 17.86
C ARG A 539 -4.21 3.05 16.44
N LEU A 540 -2.96 3.33 16.16
CA LEU A 540 -2.33 3.15 14.85
C LEU A 540 -1.27 2.06 14.95
N ALA A 541 -1.26 1.13 13.99
CA ALA A 541 -0.19 0.15 13.83
C ALA A 541 0.29 0.18 12.38
N GLY A 542 1.59 0.34 12.10
CA GLY A 542 2.19 0.38 10.76
C GLY A 542 2.34 -1.00 10.16
N GLY A 543 3.06 -1.88 10.86
CA GLY A 543 3.19 -3.28 10.53
C GLY A 543 4.58 -3.69 10.14
N SER A 544 4.71 -4.21 8.93
CA SER A 544 6.02 -4.41 8.34
C SER A 544 6.20 -3.35 7.26
N GLY A 545 7.44 -3.00 6.91
CA GLY A 545 7.69 -1.93 5.94
C GLY A 545 8.24 -0.68 6.60
N ALA A 546 8.53 0.35 5.81
CA ALA A 546 8.90 1.66 6.31
C ALA A 546 7.66 2.55 6.40
N ASP A 547 7.05 2.60 7.58
CA ASP A 547 5.74 3.21 7.78
C ASP A 547 5.82 4.66 8.27
N SER A 548 4.78 5.45 7.97
CA SER A 548 4.61 6.83 8.44
C SER A 548 3.31 6.96 9.21
N LEU A 549 3.39 7.10 10.53
CA LEU A 549 2.23 7.20 11.44
C LEU A 549 2.15 8.60 12.08
N GLU A 550 0.99 9.23 12.00
CA GLU A 550 0.66 10.50 12.67
C GLU A 550 -0.58 10.33 13.56
N GLY A 551 -0.45 10.50 14.88
CA GLY A 551 -1.57 10.43 15.83
C GLY A 551 -2.47 11.65 15.70
N GLY A 552 -1.91 12.84 15.92
CA GLY A 552 -2.57 14.12 15.75
C GLY A 552 -2.90 14.76 17.10
N THR A 553 -4.18 14.94 17.43
CA THR A 553 -4.58 15.51 18.73
C THR A 553 -5.26 14.50 19.63
N GLY A 554 -4.83 14.43 20.88
CA GLY A 554 -5.35 13.57 21.94
C GLY A 554 -4.29 12.56 22.37
N ASN A 555 -4.66 11.53 23.13
CA ASN A 555 -3.68 10.59 23.68
C ASN A 555 -3.65 9.33 22.81
N ASP A 556 -2.64 9.22 21.96
CA ASP A 556 -2.57 8.23 20.90
C ASP A 556 -1.61 7.07 21.22
N LEU A 557 -1.88 5.91 20.63
CA LEU A 557 -1.02 4.73 20.70
C LEU A 557 -0.57 4.34 19.29
N LEU A 558 0.73 4.52 19.01
CA LEU A 558 1.35 4.27 17.72
C LEU A 558 2.38 3.13 17.83
N SER A 559 2.31 2.18 16.90
CA SER A 559 3.30 1.10 16.77
C SER A 559 3.80 1.01 15.33
N GLY A 560 5.10 1.20 15.10
CA GLY A 560 5.75 1.06 13.79
C GLY A 560 5.75 -0.40 13.36
N GLY A 561 6.47 -1.26 14.09
CA GLY A 561 6.49 -2.70 13.86
C GLY A 561 7.86 -3.14 13.39
N THR A 562 7.99 -3.61 12.15
CA THR A 562 9.29 -4.01 11.58
C THR A 562 9.61 -3.19 10.34
N GLY A 563 10.81 -2.64 10.24
CA GLY A 563 11.25 -1.76 9.16
C GLY A 563 11.65 -0.40 9.72
N SER A 564 11.95 0.56 8.85
CA SER A 564 12.44 1.87 9.30
C SER A 564 11.30 2.87 9.33
N ASP A 565 10.69 3.05 10.49
CA ASP A 565 9.42 3.74 10.64
C ASP A 565 9.59 5.21 11.07
N THR A 566 8.60 6.03 10.76
CA THR A 566 8.46 7.41 11.22
C THR A 566 7.15 7.58 11.97
N LEU A 567 7.22 7.86 13.28
CA LEU A 567 6.07 8.01 14.16
C LEU A 567 6.04 9.43 14.74
N ALA A 568 4.88 10.09 14.66
CA ALA A 568 4.61 11.38 15.29
C ALA A 568 3.34 11.29 16.16
N GLY A 569 3.46 11.53 17.46
CA GLY A 569 2.34 11.55 18.41
C GLY A 569 1.45 12.77 18.18
N GLY A 570 2.04 13.96 18.31
CA GLY A 570 1.37 15.22 18.07
C GLY A 570 1.13 15.98 19.37
N SER A 571 -0.12 16.19 19.74
CA SER A 571 -0.47 16.87 21.00
C SER A 571 -1.28 15.96 21.91
N GLY A 572 -0.81 15.75 23.13
CA GLY A 572 -1.43 14.86 24.11
C GLY A 572 -0.35 14.05 24.82
N GLY A 573 -0.74 13.10 25.66
CA GLY A 573 0.21 12.15 26.25
C GLY A 573 0.23 10.88 25.42
N ASP A 574 1.19 10.77 24.50
CA ASP A 574 1.22 9.74 23.47
C ASP A 574 2.15 8.58 23.84
N SER A 575 1.87 7.40 23.29
CA SER A 575 2.71 6.21 23.43
C SER A 575 3.15 5.71 22.06
N LEU A 576 4.44 5.82 21.77
CA LEU A 576 5.06 5.47 20.50
C LEU A 576 6.04 4.31 20.69
N ASN A 577 5.94 3.30 19.84
CA ASN A 577 6.87 2.17 19.78
C ASN A 577 7.34 1.95 18.34
N GLY A 578 8.63 2.14 18.07
CA GLY A 578 9.26 1.95 16.76
C GLY A 578 9.24 0.48 16.35
N GLY A 579 9.88 -0.37 17.16
CA GLY A 579 9.91 -1.81 16.95
C GLY A 579 11.28 -2.27 16.47
N ASP A 580 11.34 -2.98 15.33
CA ASP A 580 12.60 -3.46 14.76
C ASP A 580 12.98 -2.63 13.53
N GLY A 581 14.11 -1.93 13.55
CA GLY A 581 14.63 -1.17 12.42
C GLY A 581 15.27 0.14 12.84
N GLY A 582 15.58 1.02 11.89
CA GLY A 582 16.12 2.35 12.23
C GLY A 582 15.01 3.37 12.24
N ASP A 583 14.44 3.67 13.41
CA ASP A 583 13.18 4.40 13.54
C ASP A 583 13.35 5.88 13.90
N ARG A 584 12.34 6.68 13.58
CA ARG A 584 12.26 8.11 13.90
C ARG A 584 10.98 8.39 14.68
N LEU A 585 11.10 8.64 15.98
CA LEU A 585 9.97 8.88 16.86
C LEU A 585 9.98 10.33 17.36
N LYS A 586 8.81 10.98 17.29
CA LYS A 586 8.58 12.32 17.83
C LYS A 586 7.30 12.34 18.68
N GLY A 587 7.43 12.61 19.97
CA GLY A 587 6.30 12.74 20.90
C GLY A 587 5.47 13.98 20.56
N GLY A 588 6.05 15.16 20.76
CA GLY A 588 5.41 16.43 20.42
C GLY A 588 5.16 17.26 21.65
N SER A 589 3.90 17.53 21.99
CA SER A 589 3.55 18.29 23.18
C SER A 589 2.71 17.46 24.14
N GLY A 590 3.14 17.36 25.39
CA GLY A 590 2.50 16.58 26.44
C GLY A 590 3.52 15.68 27.11
N ALA A 591 3.07 14.70 27.89
CA ALA A 591 3.99 13.78 28.56
C ALA A 591 3.96 12.45 27.81
N ASP A 592 4.99 12.22 26.99
CA ASP A 592 5.03 11.16 26.00
C ASP A 592 5.91 9.98 26.44
N SER A 593 5.61 8.79 25.94
CA SER A 593 6.40 7.57 26.12
C SER A 593 6.87 7.04 24.78
N LEU A 594 8.16 7.12 24.51
CA LEU A 594 8.79 6.70 23.25
C LEU A 594 9.71 5.51 23.48
N LYS A 595 9.58 4.47 22.66
CA LYS A 595 10.47 3.31 22.64
C LYS A 595 10.97 3.06 21.22
N GLY A 596 12.29 3.07 21.01
CA GLY A 596 12.94 2.78 19.73
C GLY A 596 12.80 1.30 19.39
N GLY A 597 13.48 0.44 20.15
CA GLY A 597 13.38 -1.01 20.03
C GLY A 597 14.72 -1.61 19.60
N THR A 598 14.77 -2.27 18.46
CA THR A 598 16.03 -2.80 17.91
C THR A 598 16.45 -2.01 16.68
N GLY A 599 17.73 -1.67 16.55
CA GLY A 599 18.27 -0.90 15.42
C GLY A 599 18.83 0.44 15.87
N ASN A 600 19.02 1.38 14.95
CA ASN A 600 19.65 2.68 15.30
C ASN A 600 18.59 3.77 15.24
N ASP A 601 18.08 4.16 16.40
CA ASP A 601 16.87 4.97 16.49
C ASP A 601 17.13 6.45 16.78
N LEU A 602 16.21 7.30 16.34
CA LEU A 602 16.17 8.71 16.65
C LEU A 602 14.88 9.06 17.38
N LEU A 603 14.99 9.36 18.68
CA LEU A 603 13.86 9.71 19.53
C LEU A 603 13.93 11.18 19.96
N SER A 604 12.77 11.85 19.92
CA SER A 604 12.60 13.23 20.39
C SER A 604 11.31 13.34 21.21
N GLY A 605 11.42 13.65 22.50
CA GLY A 605 10.28 13.86 23.40
C GLY A 605 9.48 15.09 22.99
N GLY A 606 10.08 16.27 23.15
CA GLY A 606 9.45 17.53 22.74
C GLY A 606 9.23 18.42 23.95
N SER A 607 7.98 18.84 24.19
CA SER A 607 7.66 19.65 25.37
C SER A 607 6.81 18.85 26.35
N GLY A 608 7.25 18.75 27.59
CA GLY A 608 6.62 18.02 28.67
C GLY A 608 7.60 17.05 29.31
N GLY A 609 7.16 16.30 30.33
CA GLY A 609 8.04 15.34 31.00
C GLY A 609 7.96 13.98 30.32
N ASP A 610 8.93 13.68 29.47
CA ASP A 610 8.88 12.55 28.55
C ASP A 610 9.71 11.35 29.05
N THR A 611 9.35 10.15 28.61
CA THR A 611 10.12 8.92 28.84
C THR A 611 10.57 8.33 27.52
N LEU A 612 11.89 8.26 27.30
CA LEU A 612 12.51 7.76 26.07
C LEU A 612 13.39 6.54 26.38
N GLU A 613 13.21 5.46 25.62
CA GLU A 613 14.02 4.24 25.67
C GLU A 613 14.53 3.88 24.27
N GLY A 614 15.84 3.91 24.05
CA GLY A 614 16.47 3.58 22.76
C GLY A 614 16.34 2.09 22.45
N GLY A 615 16.88 1.25 23.32
CA GLY A 615 16.80 -0.20 23.21
C GLY A 615 18.14 -0.80 22.82
N SER A 616 18.23 -1.48 21.68
CA SER A 616 19.48 -2.06 21.22
C SER A 616 19.94 -1.46 19.90
N GLY A 617 21.18 -0.99 19.86
CA GLY A 617 21.83 -0.41 18.69
C GLY A 617 22.42 0.95 19.05
N ARG A 618 22.73 1.78 18.08
CA ARG A 618 23.30 3.11 18.32
C ARG A 618 22.18 4.15 18.22
N ASP A 619 21.70 4.57 19.39
CA ASP A 619 20.51 5.42 19.47
C ASP A 619 20.87 6.88 19.75
N SER A 620 19.96 7.78 19.36
CA SER A 620 20.04 9.21 19.63
C SER A 620 18.74 9.68 20.27
N LEU A 621 18.78 9.99 21.57
CA LEU A 621 17.64 10.41 22.37
C LEU A 621 17.76 11.89 22.75
N LYS A 622 16.66 12.64 22.59
CA LYS A 622 16.55 14.05 23.00
C LYS A 622 15.26 14.25 23.79
N GLY A 623 15.35 14.57 25.08
CA GLY A 623 14.19 14.94 25.90
C GLY A 623 13.60 16.29 25.46
N GLN A 624 14.48 17.28 25.33
CA GLN A 624 14.22 18.67 24.97
C GLN A 624 13.75 19.53 26.14
N GLY A 625 12.45 19.65 26.42
CA GLY A 625 11.96 20.58 27.44
C GLY A 625 10.99 19.94 28.40
N GLY A 626 11.32 19.95 29.69
CA GLY A 626 10.59 19.27 30.75
C GLY A 626 11.54 18.41 31.58
N ASP A 627 11.04 17.76 32.62
CA ASP A 627 11.86 16.84 33.43
C ASP A 627 11.77 15.44 32.79
N ASP A 628 12.80 15.04 32.05
CA ASP A 628 12.76 13.85 31.18
C ASP A 628 13.49 12.63 31.76
N VAL A 629 13.10 11.44 31.30
CA VAL A 629 13.77 10.17 31.61
C VAL A 629 14.25 9.50 30.32
N LEU A 630 15.56 9.41 30.14
CA LEU A 630 16.20 8.85 28.94
C LEU A 630 17.02 7.60 29.29
N LYS A 631 16.82 6.52 28.54
CA LYS A 631 17.60 5.28 28.64
C LYS A 631 18.13 4.88 27.26
N GLY A 632 19.45 4.81 27.09
CA GLY A 632 20.08 4.38 25.84
C GLY A 632 19.83 2.90 25.58
N GLY A 633 20.31 2.06 26.50
CA GLY A 633 20.14 0.61 26.42
C GLY A 633 21.46 -0.06 26.10
N SER A 634 21.55 -0.80 24.99
CA SER A 634 22.81 -1.42 24.58
C SER A 634 23.31 -0.81 23.28
N GLY A 635 24.57 -0.42 23.23
CA GLY A 635 25.22 0.11 22.04
C GLY A 635 26.04 1.34 22.38
N ALA A 636 26.15 2.30 21.48
CA ALA A 636 27.00 3.48 21.71
C ALA A 636 26.18 4.74 21.54
N ASP A 637 25.43 5.08 22.57
CA ASP A 637 24.25 5.94 22.49
C ASP A 637 24.58 7.41 22.72
N ARG A 638 23.70 8.28 22.24
CA ARG A 638 23.76 9.73 22.49
C ARG A 638 22.48 10.18 23.15
N LEU A 639 22.60 10.63 24.40
CA LEU A 639 21.47 11.12 25.19
C LEU A 639 21.65 12.61 25.48
N SER A 640 20.59 13.37 25.32
CA SER A 640 20.52 14.79 25.66
C SER A 640 19.22 15.08 26.40
N GLY A 641 19.32 15.47 27.67
CA GLY A 641 18.18 15.87 28.50
C GLY A 641 17.55 17.15 27.96
N GLY A 642 18.23 18.28 28.15
CA GLY A 642 17.80 19.57 27.60
C GLY A 642 17.51 20.58 28.70
N GLY A 643 16.28 21.06 28.77
CA GLY A 643 15.84 21.98 29.81
C GLY A 643 14.94 21.28 30.82
N GLY A 644 15.39 21.14 32.07
CA GLY A 644 14.64 20.48 33.14
C GLY A 644 15.57 19.66 34.02
N GLY A 645 15.04 19.02 35.05
CA GLY A 645 15.80 18.08 35.88
C GLY A 645 15.74 16.67 35.30
N ASP A 646 16.73 16.30 34.49
CA ASP A 646 16.65 15.09 33.68
C ASP A 646 17.33 13.88 34.31
N SER A 647 16.84 12.67 34.00
CA SER A 647 17.49 11.41 34.38
C SER A 647 17.94 10.64 33.14
N LEU A 648 19.25 10.55 32.92
CA LEU A 648 19.87 9.90 31.78
C LEU A 648 20.63 8.64 32.22
N LYS A 649 20.40 7.53 31.52
CA LYS A 649 21.15 6.28 31.70
C LYS A 649 21.65 5.77 30.35
N GLY A 650 22.97 5.66 30.18
CA GLY A 650 23.60 5.14 28.96
C GLY A 650 23.27 3.67 28.74
N GLY A 651 23.81 2.82 29.61
CA GLY A 651 23.53 1.39 29.60
C GLY A 651 24.81 0.61 29.35
N SER A 652 24.90 -0.18 28.29
CA SER A 652 26.14 -0.89 27.94
C SER A 652 26.73 -0.34 26.65
N GLY A 653 27.99 0.04 26.68
CA GLY A 653 28.81 0.34 25.50
C GLY A 653 29.54 1.67 25.67
N GLN A 654 29.63 2.51 24.64
CA GLN A 654 30.39 3.77 24.76
C GLN A 654 29.46 4.94 24.52
N ASP A 655 28.89 5.43 25.61
CA ASP A 655 27.75 6.35 25.58
C ASP A 655 28.19 7.80 25.78
N ARG A 656 27.37 8.71 25.26
CA ARG A 656 27.56 10.16 25.42
C ARG A 656 26.30 10.77 25.99
N LEU A 657 26.37 11.18 27.26
CA LEU A 657 25.24 11.75 28.01
C LEU A 657 25.47 13.24 28.22
N LYS A 658 24.44 14.05 27.96
CA LYS A 658 24.42 15.49 28.25
C LYS A 658 23.15 15.87 29.00
N GLY A 659 23.28 16.31 30.25
CA GLY A 659 22.14 16.85 31.02
C GLY A 659 21.65 18.18 30.46
N GLN A 660 22.61 19.08 30.22
CA GLN A 660 22.43 20.46 29.76
C GLN A 660 22.00 21.42 30.87
N SER A 661 20.72 21.76 31.03
CA SER A 661 20.30 22.77 32.00
C SER A 661 19.28 22.23 32.97
N GLY A 662 19.60 22.32 34.26
CA GLY A 662 18.68 21.95 35.32
C GLY A 662 19.40 21.21 36.42
N LYS A 663 18.86 20.11 36.91
CA LYS A 663 19.49 19.35 38.00
C LYS A 663 19.45 17.89 37.61
N ASP A 664 20.54 17.44 36.98
CA ASP A 664 20.50 16.23 36.19
C ASP A 664 21.13 15.05 36.93
N LEU A 665 20.63 13.86 36.63
CA LEU A 665 21.15 12.58 37.10
C LEU A 665 21.62 11.77 35.89
N LEU A 666 22.94 11.62 35.74
CA LEU A 666 23.57 10.90 34.63
C LEU A 666 24.26 9.63 35.14
N SER A 667 24.01 8.50 34.47
CA SER A 667 24.67 7.21 34.75
C SER A 667 25.13 6.55 33.45
N GLY A 668 26.43 6.45 33.21
CA GLY A 668 27.00 5.72 32.06
C GLY A 668 26.67 4.22 32.15
N SER A 669 26.84 3.66 33.34
CA SER A 669 26.61 2.26 33.71
C SER A 669 27.73 1.32 33.31
N GLY A 670 27.91 0.97 32.03
CA GLY A 670 28.96 0.03 31.62
C GLY A 670 29.56 0.37 30.26
N GLY A 671 30.86 0.13 30.14
CA GLY A 671 31.70 0.56 29.03
C GLY A 671 32.31 1.94 29.29
N SER A 672 32.85 2.59 28.26
CA SER A 672 33.68 3.79 28.39
C SER A 672 32.92 5.03 27.95
N ASP A 673 32.39 5.77 28.92
CA ASP A 673 31.35 6.76 28.69
C ASP A 673 31.87 8.19 28.79
N THR A 674 31.16 9.13 28.16
CA THR A 674 31.36 10.58 28.36
C THR A 674 30.09 11.20 28.91
N LEU A 675 30.18 11.76 30.12
CA LEU A 675 29.07 12.38 30.83
C LEU A 675 29.34 13.89 30.98
N GLU A 676 28.39 14.72 30.58
CA GLU A 676 28.42 16.18 30.72
C GLU A 676 27.15 16.65 31.45
N GLY A 677 27.29 17.15 32.68
CA GLY A 677 26.16 17.65 33.47
C GLY A 677 25.58 18.91 32.85
N GLY A 678 26.44 19.93 32.70
CA GLY A 678 26.10 21.17 32.00
C GLY A 678 26.00 22.31 32.99
N SER A 679 24.81 22.82 33.26
CA SER A 679 24.59 23.87 34.25
C SER A 679 23.59 23.42 35.29
N GLY A 680 23.94 23.61 36.56
CA GLY A 680 23.04 23.37 37.67
C GLY A 680 23.70 22.63 38.81
N ARG A 681 23.08 21.55 39.29
CA ARG A 681 23.66 20.77 40.40
C ARG A 681 23.51 19.29 40.09
N ASP A 682 24.49 18.77 39.38
CA ASP A 682 24.33 17.50 38.70
C ASP A 682 24.96 16.35 39.48
N SER A 683 24.49 15.13 39.20
CA SER A 683 25.00 13.89 39.77
C SER A 683 25.40 12.97 38.62
N LEU A 684 26.70 12.76 38.46
CA LEU A 684 27.27 11.94 37.37
C LEU A 684 27.92 10.70 37.96
N LYS A 685 27.58 9.54 37.39
CA LYS A 685 28.17 8.25 37.69
C LYS A 685 28.66 7.59 36.41
N GLY A 686 29.97 7.44 36.25
CA GLY A 686 30.59 6.76 35.09
C GLY A 686 30.10 5.32 35.00
N GLY A 687 30.47 4.51 35.98
CA GLY A 687 29.95 3.16 36.11
C GLY A 687 31.07 2.15 35.99
N GLY A 688 31.28 1.54 34.83
CA GLY A 688 32.27 0.48 34.68
C GLY A 688 32.96 0.55 33.34
N GLY A 689 34.19 1.04 33.30
CA GLY A 689 35.00 1.22 32.10
C GLY A 689 35.82 2.48 32.31
N GLU A 690 36.52 2.97 31.30
CA GLU A 690 37.29 4.21 31.41
C GLU A 690 36.39 5.39 31.04
N ASP A 691 35.93 6.14 32.03
CA ASP A 691 34.89 7.17 31.85
C ASP A 691 35.46 8.59 31.87
N ARG A 692 34.85 9.52 31.10
CA ARG A 692 35.16 10.95 31.14
C ARG A 692 33.98 11.75 31.68
N LEU A 693 34.15 12.36 32.84
CA LEU A 693 33.09 13.09 33.55
C LEU A 693 33.37 14.59 33.57
N VAL A 694 32.39 15.38 33.11
CA VAL A 694 32.41 16.84 33.11
C VAL A 694 31.19 17.34 33.87
N GLY A 695 31.36 17.81 35.11
CA GLY A 695 30.23 18.38 35.89
C GLY A 695 29.63 19.60 35.21
N GLY A 696 30.50 20.53 34.78
CA GLY A 696 30.08 21.76 34.14
C GLY A 696 30.05 22.91 35.12
N LYS A 697 29.07 23.80 35.04
CA LYS A 697 28.84 24.89 35.99
C LYS A 697 27.90 24.40 37.07
N GLY A 698 28.34 24.38 38.32
CA GLY A 698 27.46 23.88 39.35
C GLY A 698 28.14 23.57 40.65
N ASN A 699 27.47 22.77 41.47
CA ASN A 699 28.12 22.12 42.60
C ASN A 699 27.83 20.63 42.48
N ASP A 700 28.65 19.96 41.70
CA ASP A 700 28.31 18.66 41.14
C ASP A 700 28.87 17.53 42.00
N TRP A 701 28.24 16.36 41.89
CA TRP A 701 28.70 15.13 42.51
C TRP A 701 29.10 14.14 41.43
N LEU A 702 30.34 13.64 41.47
CA LEU A 702 30.93 12.79 40.44
C LEU A 702 31.43 11.48 41.07
N SER A 703 31.20 10.36 40.40
CA SER A 703 31.77 9.05 40.74
C SER A 703 32.19 8.33 39.47
N GLY A 704 33.44 7.90 39.40
CA GLY A 704 34.01 7.21 38.23
C GLY A 704 33.58 5.76 38.16
N GLY A 705 33.68 5.02 39.27
CA GLY A 705 33.30 3.62 39.35
C GLY A 705 34.43 2.66 38.95
N GLY A 706 34.27 1.89 37.86
CA GLY A 706 35.24 0.95 37.30
C GLY A 706 36.34 1.67 36.50
N GLY A 707 37.12 0.98 35.63
CA GLY A 707 38.21 1.52 34.78
C GLY A 707 39.09 2.69 35.27
N GLY A 708 39.83 3.36 34.39
CA GLY A 708 40.64 4.53 34.74
C GLY A 708 39.92 5.78 34.26
N ASP A 709 39.43 6.59 35.19
CA ASP A 709 38.46 7.65 34.88
C ASP A 709 39.12 9.02 34.79
N VAL A 710 38.56 9.91 33.99
CA VAL A 710 39.03 11.29 33.80
C VAL A 710 37.96 12.28 34.24
N PHE A 711 38.25 13.05 35.28
CA PHE A 711 37.38 14.11 35.79
C PHE A 711 37.86 15.48 35.29
N VAL A 712 37.01 16.19 34.55
CA VAL A 712 37.39 17.37 33.78
C VAL A 712 36.80 18.63 34.38
N PHE A 713 37.64 19.64 34.59
CA PHE A 713 37.21 20.90 35.18
C PHE A 713 37.63 22.10 34.32
N ALA A 714 36.64 22.87 33.88
CA ALA A 714 36.85 24.14 33.21
C ALA A 714 36.86 25.32 34.21
N ARG A 715 37.24 26.53 33.77
CA ARG A 715 37.13 27.72 34.63
C ARG A 715 35.70 27.93 35.16
N SER A 716 35.60 28.29 36.44
CA SER A 716 34.33 28.56 37.12
C SER A 716 33.35 27.37 37.12
N HIS A 717 33.88 26.15 37.17
CA HIS A 717 33.10 24.92 37.31
C HIS A 717 32.29 24.87 38.63
N GLY A 718 32.77 25.54 39.68
CA GLY A 718 32.04 25.71 40.94
C GLY A 718 32.63 24.87 42.06
N ARG A 719 31.80 24.23 42.91
CA ARG A 719 32.29 23.39 44.03
C ARG A 719 31.80 21.96 43.89
N ASP A 720 32.68 21.13 43.36
CA ASP A 720 32.37 19.75 43.01
C ASP A 720 32.96 18.76 44.00
N SER A 721 32.36 17.57 44.08
CA SER A 721 32.81 16.47 44.92
C SER A 721 33.01 15.21 44.08
N ILE A 722 34.14 14.53 44.27
CA ILE A 722 34.45 13.23 43.65
C ILE A 722 34.42 12.17 44.75
N ALA A 723 33.56 11.17 44.59
CA ALA A 723 33.25 10.20 45.64
C ALA A 723 34.28 9.06 45.77
N ASP A 724 34.96 8.68 44.69
CA ASP A 724 35.70 7.42 44.61
C ASP A 724 37.03 7.49 43.84
N PHE A 725 37.68 8.67 43.82
CA PHE A 725 38.94 8.88 43.13
C PHE A 725 40.05 7.91 43.58
N ARG A 726 40.70 7.21 42.63
CA ARG A 726 41.80 6.27 42.86
C ARG A 726 43.11 6.81 42.26
N PRO A 727 44.04 7.30 43.11
CA PRO A 727 45.35 7.77 42.65
C PRO A 727 46.14 6.71 41.88
N GLY A 728 46.85 7.15 40.86
CA GLY A 728 47.64 6.33 39.93
C GLY A 728 46.80 5.54 38.92
N ARG A 729 45.49 5.76 38.87
CA ARG A 729 44.56 5.10 37.96
C ARG A 729 43.58 6.09 37.32
N ASP A 730 42.97 6.93 38.15
CA ASP A 730 42.08 8.01 37.70
C ASP A 730 42.89 9.30 37.52
N LEU A 731 42.40 10.22 36.68
CA LEU A 731 43.04 11.48 36.34
C LEU A 731 42.10 12.67 36.59
N ILE A 732 42.67 13.79 37.03
CA ILE A 732 42.00 15.09 37.09
C ILE A 732 42.53 15.95 35.94
N ASP A 733 41.69 16.26 34.97
CA ASP A 733 42.00 17.08 33.81
C ASP A 733 41.69 18.56 34.10
N LEU A 734 42.76 19.36 34.16
CA LEU A 734 42.76 20.79 34.44
C LEU A 734 43.24 21.64 33.25
N GLU A 735 43.36 21.07 32.04
CA GLU A 735 43.84 21.80 30.84
C GLU A 735 42.99 23.04 30.53
N ALA A 736 41.69 22.98 30.85
CA ALA A 736 40.75 24.09 30.68
C ALA A 736 40.56 24.95 31.96
N ALA A 737 41.31 24.67 33.02
CA ALA A 737 41.24 25.38 34.30
C ALA A 737 42.22 26.57 34.35
N ALA A 738 42.60 27.02 35.55
CA ALA A 738 43.51 28.15 35.76
C ALA A 738 44.90 27.75 36.29
N ALA A 739 45.24 26.47 36.26
CA ALA A 739 46.52 25.95 36.76
C ALA A 739 47.29 25.29 35.61
N ASP A 740 48.58 25.64 35.46
CA ASP A 740 49.43 25.17 34.35
C ASP A 740 50.41 24.04 34.78
N ARG A 741 50.47 23.72 36.08
CA ARG A 741 51.33 22.65 36.66
C ARG A 741 50.95 22.33 38.10
N PHE A 742 51.31 21.13 38.56
CA PHE A 742 50.97 20.60 39.90
C PHE A 742 51.42 21.50 41.06
N ALA A 743 52.60 22.11 40.96
CA ALA A 743 53.14 22.98 42.00
C ALA A 743 52.30 24.24 42.26
N ASP A 744 51.40 24.61 41.33
CA ASP A 744 50.56 25.78 41.44
C ASP A 744 49.18 25.46 42.11
N LEU A 745 48.90 24.20 42.42
CA LEU A 745 47.66 23.78 43.07
C LEU A 745 47.68 24.02 44.59
N GLU A 746 46.62 24.65 45.11
CA GLU A 746 46.37 24.73 46.54
C GLU A 746 45.60 23.50 47.03
N ILE A 747 46.33 22.51 47.55
CA ILE A 747 45.76 21.25 48.07
C ILE A 747 45.79 21.24 49.60
N SER A 748 44.66 20.98 50.25
CA SER A 748 44.52 20.94 51.72
C SER A 748 43.69 19.74 52.19
N GLY A 749 44.14 19.05 53.24
CA GLY A 749 43.35 18.00 53.88
C GLY A 749 42.24 18.61 54.74
N GLN A 750 41.04 18.04 54.69
CA GLN A 750 39.89 18.43 55.50
C GLN A 750 39.24 17.21 56.14
N SER A 751 38.30 17.43 57.06
CA SER A 751 37.52 16.33 57.62
C SER A 751 36.76 15.62 56.50
N GLY A 752 37.00 14.32 56.34
CA GLY A 752 36.33 13.49 55.32
C GLY A 752 36.92 13.55 53.91
N GLY A 753 38.09 14.17 53.69
CA GLY A 753 38.71 14.17 52.36
C GLY A 753 39.78 15.23 52.10
N THR A 754 40.04 15.50 50.83
CA THR A 754 41.03 16.48 50.36
C THR A 754 40.38 17.54 49.48
N LEU A 755 40.65 18.82 49.75
CA LEU A 755 40.18 19.95 48.95
C LEU A 755 41.30 20.49 48.06
N ILE A 756 41.01 20.62 46.76
CA ILE A 756 41.86 21.22 45.74
C ILE A 756 41.19 22.53 45.28
N LYS A 757 41.95 23.64 45.23
CA LYS A 757 41.47 24.87 44.59
C LYS A 757 42.08 25.02 43.20
N THR A 758 41.22 25.30 42.22
CA THR A 758 41.52 25.36 40.78
C THR A 758 41.29 26.77 40.22
N GLY A 759 41.58 27.80 41.02
CA GLY A 759 41.26 29.20 40.73
C GLY A 759 39.91 29.61 41.32
N SER A 760 38.90 29.89 40.47
CA SER A 760 37.55 30.26 40.91
C SER A 760 36.71 29.08 41.40
N GLY A 761 37.11 27.84 41.08
CA GLY A 761 36.45 26.60 41.48
C GLY A 761 37.17 25.84 42.59
N LYS A 762 36.53 24.77 43.07
CA LYS A 762 37.00 23.87 44.13
C LYS A 762 36.57 22.45 43.82
N VAL A 763 37.48 21.48 44.01
CA VAL A 763 37.20 20.05 43.90
C VAL A 763 37.48 19.39 45.25
N PHE A 764 36.50 18.67 45.80
CA PHE A 764 36.63 17.90 47.03
C PHE A 764 36.69 16.41 46.72
N LEU A 765 37.78 15.75 47.10
CA LEU A 765 37.95 14.31 46.96
C LEU A 765 37.53 13.65 48.28
N GLU A 766 36.41 12.93 48.25
CA GLU A 766 35.84 12.27 49.43
C GLU A 766 36.72 11.11 49.88
N ASP A 767 36.89 10.97 51.20
CA ASP A 767 37.65 9.90 51.87
C ASP A 767 39.10 9.67 51.38
N LEU A 768 39.66 10.61 50.62
CA LEU A 768 41.04 10.56 50.15
C LEU A 768 41.96 11.46 50.98
N ALA A 769 43.03 10.88 51.51
CA ALA A 769 44.06 11.63 52.24
C ALA A 769 45.02 12.36 51.29
N ARG A 770 45.28 13.65 51.54
CA ARG A 770 46.16 14.51 50.71
C ARG A 770 47.49 13.87 50.30
N GLY A 771 48.13 13.13 51.20
CA GLY A 771 49.45 12.53 50.96
C GLY A 771 49.47 11.41 49.93
N ARG A 772 48.33 11.07 49.33
CA ARG A 772 48.16 10.04 48.31
C ARG A 772 48.18 10.59 46.88
N LEU A 773 48.19 11.91 46.70
CA LEU A 773 48.19 12.56 45.39
C LEU A 773 49.61 12.96 44.98
N ASP A 774 49.95 12.78 43.70
CA ASP A 774 51.15 13.32 43.08
C ASP A 774 50.85 13.96 41.72
N ALA A 775 51.90 14.34 40.96
CA ALA A 775 51.74 15.06 39.71
C ALA A 775 51.18 14.19 38.56
N ASP A 776 51.30 12.85 38.65
CA ASP A 776 50.83 11.93 37.62
C ASP A 776 49.32 11.73 37.67
N ASP A 777 48.65 12.15 38.75
CA ASP A 777 47.20 12.16 38.92
C ASP A 777 46.49 13.32 38.16
N PHE A 778 47.24 14.19 37.50
CA PHE A 778 46.73 15.44 36.91
C PHE A 778 47.18 15.64 35.46
N LEU A 779 46.29 16.21 34.64
CA LEU A 779 46.60 16.76 33.32
C LEU A 779 46.50 18.30 33.39
N PHE A 780 47.45 19.01 32.74
CA PHE A 780 47.58 20.47 32.78
C PHE A 780 47.71 21.07 31.39
#